data_AF-A0A934LXT4-F1
#
_entry.id   AF-A0A934LXT4-F1
#
_cell.length_a   1.000
_cell.length_b   1.000
_cell.length_c   1.000
_cell.angle_alpha   90.00
_cell.angle_beta   90.00
_cell.angle_gamma   90.00
#
_symmetry.space_group_name_H-M   'P 1'
#
loop_
_entity.id
_entity.type
_entity.pdbx_description
1 polymer ?
#
loop_
_entity_poly.entity_id
_entity_poly.type
_entity_poly.pdbx_seq_one_letter_code
_entity_poly.pdbx_strand_id
1 'polypeptide(L)'
;MADVFISYSRKDTDFVRDLFNALNARQREAWVDWRGIDYSTKWWEEICAGIEGADNFVLIISPDALDSVYCQREIDLARQINKRIIPFVYRSIDEGALVGSYYTDPAKRPYEQLARENWEFIKSIQWIDYLKLGALDRAVDALLTTVDTDPERVKLHTRLLLRIREWESRGRSPSTLLRGDELAAYESWRVASDAAGNEPRVTDPQRTYIDESRRVENDLRAMEARRERRIRQFRLAAALLGIIGVLAVIAAVGASTAGLKAQDRANTAHTQVAEADTTLVAVNHLVSQGEARIQSLNLASQAIEVLNNTERPNAELAALLSIRALNTLYVPQAEAALRTAFPRLHTYRRLTGHTNGLLSVAFSPDGKYVLTGSADGTARLWDAVSGQLIYTLEGHTREVLDLAFGPDGQTILTGSADSTARLWDTASGQLLHTLEGHTDLVWSVAFSPDGRTVLTGSEDTTARLWDVASGQLVHTLQGHTASIYSVAFSPDGQTILTGSVDSTARLWDVASGQLLHTLQGDTGAIARVAFSPDGQTALTGSWDATARLWDVTSGQLIHTLQEGFAIVESVAFSPDGRYALTGSWDNTARLWDVASGQLLHTLQGHTGGVDCVAFSPDGQTALTSSWDATARLWDTASGQLIYTLEGHTNEVRAVAFSPDGQTVLTGSADDTARLWDVSGGQTVHSLEGHTDFVVSAAFSPDGKTILTGSKDATARLWDTVSGQLLHTLEGHIGEITSVAFSPDGQTALTGSKDATARLWDTASGQLLHTLEGHTGEITSVAFSPDGRTALTGSKDSNARLWDTTSGQLLHALEGNAISWVTSVAFSPDGQTALTGSLDGIARLWDVASGQLLHTLDAGIMVYSVAFSPDGQTALTGSLGGIARLWDVASGQLVKTLAGHTSSVNSVAFSPDGRYTLSGSDDSTARLWDVDSGQLVQTLAGHTGFVRSVAFSPDGRTVLTGSYDKTARLWFIVGTPEQLVDYACTRIFRDFTPEERALYGVQDDQPTCAHFGSS
;
A
#
# COMPACT_ATOMS: atom_id res chain seq x y z
N MET A 1 -10.60 24.28 22.92
CA MET A 1 -10.01 23.73 24.15
C MET A 1 -11.12 23.79 25.17
N ALA A 2 -11.60 22.65 25.65
CA ALA A 2 -12.66 22.63 26.65
C ALA A 2 -12.10 23.00 28.03
N ASP A 3 -12.91 23.58 28.90
CA ASP A 3 -12.52 23.82 30.30
C ASP A 3 -12.38 22.50 31.06
N VAL A 4 -13.22 21.52 30.72
CA VAL A 4 -13.25 20.18 31.34
C VAL A 4 -13.46 19.05 30.33
N PHE A 5 -12.76 17.94 30.51
CA PHE A 5 -13.10 16.62 29.96
C PHE A 5 -13.84 15.82 31.03
N ILE A 6 -14.90 15.09 30.68
CA ILE A 6 -15.64 14.27 31.67
C ILE A 6 -15.47 12.77 31.35
N SER A 7 -14.73 12.06 32.20
CA SER A 7 -14.57 10.61 32.18
C SER A 7 -15.63 9.93 33.04
N TYR A 8 -16.35 8.96 32.47
CA TYR A 8 -17.52 8.36 33.11
C TYR A 8 -17.90 7.00 32.49
N SER A 9 -18.67 6.19 33.22
CA SER A 9 -19.22 4.94 32.67
C SER A 9 -20.45 5.21 31.81
N ARG A 10 -20.63 4.51 30.68
CA ARG A 10 -21.87 4.61 29.86
C ARG A 10 -23.15 4.29 30.63
N LYS A 11 -23.07 3.60 31.78
CA LYS A 11 -24.21 3.37 32.70
C LYS A 11 -24.59 4.61 33.53
N ASP A 12 -23.72 5.61 33.64
CA ASP A 12 -23.96 6.89 34.33
C ASP A 12 -24.40 8.03 33.38
N THR A 13 -24.62 7.74 32.09
CA THR A 13 -24.88 8.74 31.02
C THR A 13 -25.97 9.76 31.37
N ASP A 14 -27.09 9.35 31.98
CA ASP A 14 -28.18 10.28 32.32
C ASP A 14 -27.73 11.35 33.33
N PHE A 15 -26.94 10.98 34.34
CA PHE A 15 -26.38 11.95 35.30
C PHE A 15 -25.36 12.86 34.64
N VAL A 16 -24.49 12.31 33.78
CA VAL A 16 -23.46 13.11 33.11
C VAL A 16 -24.06 14.08 32.10
N ARG A 17 -25.19 13.74 31.46
CA ARG A 17 -25.95 14.67 30.62
C ARG A 17 -26.49 15.86 31.43
N ASP A 18 -27.00 15.62 32.64
CA ASP A 18 -27.48 16.70 33.52
C ASP A 18 -26.32 17.58 34.03
N LEU A 19 -25.19 16.97 34.41
CA LEU A 19 -23.96 17.68 34.78
C LEU A 19 -23.42 18.53 33.63
N PHE A 20 -23.33 17.97 32.43
CA PHE A 20 -22.91 18.65 31.20
C PHE A 20 -23.82 19.86 30.89
N ASN A 21 -25.14 19.70 31.00
CA ASN A 21 -26.09 20.80 30.82
C ASN A 21 -25.89 21.91 31.87
N ALA A 22 -25.65 21.54 33.13
CA ALA A 22 -25.44 22.49 34.23
C ALA A 22 -24.10 23.26 34.13
N LEU A 23 -23.06 22.67 33.52
CA LEU A 23 -21.79 23.31 33.19
C LEU A 23 -21.94 24.29 32.02
N ASN A 24 -22.58 23.87 30.93
CA ASN A 24 -22.85 24.75 29.78
C ASN A 24 -23.71 25.96 30.17
N ALA A 25 -24.71 25.76 31.04
CA ALA A 25 -25.54 26.85 31.58
C ALA A 25 -24.74 27.91 32.37
N ARG A 26 -23.56 27.53 32.90
CA ARG A 26 -22.61 28.40 33.61
C ARG A 26 -21.45 28.89 32.72
N GLN A 27 -21.57 28.75 31.40
CA GLN A 27 -20.54 29.14 30.42
C GLN A 27 -19.19 28.46 30.70
N ARG A 28 -19.21 27.14 30.86
CA ARG A 28 -18.01 26.29 30.87
C ARG A 28 -18.14 25.22 29.79
N GLU A 29 -17.14 25.15 28.91
CA GLU A 29 -17.10 24.19 27.82
C GLU A 29 -16.68 22.81 28.34
N ALA A 30 -17.56 21.83 28.20
CA ALA A 30 -17.30 20.44 28.58
C ALA A 30 -17.15 19.55 27.35
N TRP A 31 -16.18 18.63 27.39
CA TRP A 31 -15.98 17.58 26.40
C TRP A 31 -16.54 16.24 26.91
N VAL A 32 -17.27 15.52 26.05
CA VAL A 32 -17.94 14.22 26.32
C VAL A 32 -17.96 13.38 25.04
N ASP A 33 -17.82 12.05 25.17
CA ASP A 33 -17.61 11.11 24.04
C ASP A 33 -18.81 11.00 23.06
N TRP A 34 -20.01 11.40 23.48
CA TRP A 34 -21.21 11.38 22.63
C TRP A 34 -21.35 12.61 21.71
N ARG A 35 -20.41 13.57 21.72
CA ARG A 35 -20.51 14.81 20.95
C ARG A 35 -19.28 15.09 20.10
N GLY A 36 -19.44 14.98 18.78
CA GLY A 36 -18.45 15.46 17.80
C GLY A 36 -17.41 14.44 17.35
N ILE A 37 -17.45 13.20 17.87
CA ILE A 37 -16.72 12.08 17.28
C ILE A 37 -17.50 11.59 16.06
N ASP A 38 -16.90 11.70 14.87
CA ASP A 38 -17.46 11.10 13.66
C ASP A 38 -17.24 9.59 13.66
N TYR A 39 -18.19 8.82 13.12
CA TYR A 39 -18.13 7.37 13.00
C TYR A 39 -16.95 6.89 12.13
N SER A 40 -16.34 7.79 11.35
CA SER A 40 -15.17 7.55 10.51
C SER A 40 -13.82 7.64 11.26
N THR A 41 -13.78 8.29 12.43
CA THR A 41 -12.52 8.54 13.15
C THR A 41 -12.15 7.41 14.11
N LYS A 42 -10.85 7.20 14.36
CA LYS A 42 -10.38 6.27 15.40
C LYS A 42 -10.84 6.80 16.77
N TRP A 43 -11.97 6.27 17.27
CA TRP A 43 -12.66 6.73 18.48
C TRP A 43 -11.72 6.98 19.69
N TRP A 44 -10.70 6.16 19.89
CA TRP A 44 -9.74 6.32 20.99
C TRP A 44 -8.78 7.52 20.79
N GLU A 45 -8.41 7.87 19.55
CA GLU A 45 -7.54 9.03 19.27
C GLU A 45 -8.27 10.35 19.55
N GLU A 46 -9.58 10.42 19.30
CA GLU A 46 -10.45 11.54 19.68
C GLU A 46 -10.61 11.65 21.22
N ILE A 47 -10.70 10.52 21.93
CA ILE A 47 -10.68 10.51 23.40
C ILE A 47 -9.34 11.07 23.92
N CYS A 48 -8.20 10.62 23.37
CA CYS A 48 -6.88 11.17 23.69
C CYS A 48 -6.79 12.68 23.40
N ALA A 49 -7.25 13.12 22.22
CA ALA A 49 -7.28 14.53 21.84
C ALA A 49 -8.19 15.38 22.76
N GLY A 50 -9.31 14.83 23.19
CA GLY A 50 -10.20 15.44 24.18
C GLY A 50 -9.52 15.63 25.54
N ILE A 51 -8.81 14.60 26.04
CA ILE A 51 -8.08 14.65 27.31
C ILE A 51 -6.89 15.64 27.24
N GLU A 52 -6.14 15.61 26.14
CA GLU A 52 -5.03 16.53 25.89
C GLU A 52 -5.49 17.98 25.74
N GLY A 53 -6.59 18.20 25.02
CA GLY A 53 -7.12 19.52 24.64
C GLY A 53 -8.09 20.16 25.64
N ALA A 54 -8.46 19.47 26.71
CA ALA A 54 -9.26 20.01 27.82
C ALA A 54 -8.38 20.43 29.00
N ASP A 55 -8.70 21.52 29.68
CA ASP A 55 -7.86 22.04 30.78
C ASP A 55 -7.86 21.12 32.01
N ASN A 56 -9.03 20.65 32.44
CA ASN A 56 -9.17 19.79 33.62
C ASN A 56 -9.80 18.43 33.24
N PHE A 57 -9.43 17.37 33.94
CA PHE A 57 -10.00 16.03 33.78
C PHE A 57 -10.95 15.74 34.95
N VAL A 58 -12.25 15.70 34.70
CA VAL A 58 -13.28 15.41 35.71
C VAL A 58 -13.63 13.93 35.66
N LEU A 59 -13.35 13.20 36.75
CA LEU A 59 -13.65 11.78 36.86
C LEU A 59 -14.94 11.56 37.64
N ILE A 60 -15.97 11.01 37.00
CA ILE A 60 -17.21 10.61 37.67
C ILE A 60 -16.99 9.29 38.37
N ILE A 61 -16.88 9.32 39.70
CA ILE A 61 -16.65 8.10 40.49
C ILE A 61 -17.98 7.42 40.81
N SER A 62 -18.11 6.20 40.32
CA SER A 62 -19.19 5.26 40.58
C SER A 62 -18.62 3.83 40.54
N PRO A 63 -19.33 2.81 41.07
CA PRO A 63 -18.90 1.43 40.93
C PRO A 63 -18.69 1.02 39.46
N ASP A 64 -19.56 1.46 38.55
CA ASP A 64 -19.49 1.13 37.12
C ASP A 64 -18.43 1.91 36.34
N ALA A 65 -17.96 3.05 36.85
CA ALA A 65 -16.84 3.81 36.28
C ALA A 65 -15.49 3.24 36.72
N LEU A 66 -15.38 2.80 37.98
CA LEU A 66 -14.20 2.10 38.47
C LEU A 66 -14.05 0.71 37.83
N ASP A 67 -15.15 0.06 37.47
CA ASP A 67 -15.15 -1.22 36.74
C ASP A 67 -14.83 -1.09 35.22
N SER A 68 -14.93 0.12 34.67
CA SER A 68 -14.82 0.38 33.22
C SER A 68 -13.38 0.44 32.71
N VAL A 69 -13.00 -0.50 31.85
CA VAL A 69 -11.67 -0.53 31.17
C VAL A 69 -11.36 0.79 30.46
N TYR A 70 -12.35 1.44 29.85
CA TYR A 70 -12.15 2.72 29.15
C TYR A 70 -11.80 3.84 30.14
N CYS A 71 -12.55 3.97 31.24
CA CYS A 71 -12.25 4.95 32.29
C CYS A 71 -10.86 4.70 32.88
N GLN A 72 -10.44 3.43 33.07
CA GLN A 72 -9.10 3.13 33.56
C GLN A 72 -7.99 3.58 32.61
N ARG A 73 -8.18 3.43 31.29
CA ARG A 73 -7.23 3.96 30.29
C ARG A 73 -7.23 5.49 30.21
N GLU A 74 -8.39 6.13 30.36
CA GLU A 74 -8.53 7.59 30.37
C GLU A 74 -7.83 8.21 31.60
N ILE A 75 -8.01 7.60 32.78
CA ILE A 75 -7.32 7.98 34.02
C ILE A 75 -5.81 7.79 33.87
N ASP A 76 -5.37 6.66 33.32
CA ASP A 76 -3.95 6.36 33.14
C ASP A 76 -3.25 7.37 32.20
N LEU A 77 -3.87 7.66 31.06
CA LEU A 77 -3.39 8.72 30.16
C LEU A 77 -3.34 10.08 30.88
N ALA A 78 -4.42 10.49 31.55
CA ALA A 78 -4.48 11.75 32.27
C ALA A 78 -3.38 11.85 33.36
N ARG A 79 -3.03 10.74 34.02
CA ARG A 79 -1.88 10.64 34.95
C ARG A 79 -0.55 10.76 34.21
N GLN A 80 -0.35 10.03 33.12
CA GLN A 80 0.87 10.03 32.31
C GLN A 80 1.23 11.44 31.81
N ILE A 81 0.24 12.22 31.38
CA ILE A 81 0.43 13.61 30.94
C ILE A 81 0.24 14.66 32.04
N ASN A 82 0.24 14.27 33.33
CA ASN A 82 0.07 15.14 34.51
C ASN A 82 -1.14 16.10 34.43
N LYS A 83 -2.27 15.73 33.81
CA LYS A 83 -3.49 16.55 33.83
C LYS A 83 -4.02 16.69 35.26
N ARG A 84 -4.63 17.85 35.57
CA ARG A 84 -5.33 18.02 36.85
C ARG A 84 -6.59 17.16 36.84
N ILE A 85 -6.58 16.11 37.65
CA ILE A 85 -7.71 15.19 37.83
C ILE A 85 -8.56 15.69 39.01
N ILE A 86 -9.87 15.86 38.78
CA ILE A 86 -10.86 16.29 39.76
C ILE A 86 -11.85 15.12 39.98
N PRO A 87 -11.71 14.34 41.07
CA PRO A 87 -12.61 13.22 41.36
C PRO A 87 -13.96 13.72 41.90
N PHE A 88 -15.04 13.33 41.22
CA PHE A 88 -16.42 13.70 41.53
C PHE A 88 -17.21 12.44 41.89
N VAL A 89 -17.44 12.20 43.19
CA VAL A 89 -18.16 11.02 43.68
C VAL A 89 -19.64 11.19 43.43
N TYR A 90 -20.20 10.41 42.51
CA TYR A 90 -21.63 10.40 42.18
C TYR A 90 -22.39 9.30 42.95
N ARG A 91 -21.81 8.09 43.06
CA ARG A 91 -22.39 6.94 43.78
C ARG A 91 -21.44 6.43 44.86
N SER A 92 -21.99 5.87 45.94
CA SER A 92 -21.19 5.33 47.05
C SER A 92 -20.39 4.12 46.60
N ILE A 93 -19.13 4.05 47.05
CA ILE A 93 -18.18 3.01 46.66
C ILE A 93 -17.96 2.11 47.87
N ASP A 94 -18.13 0.80 47.69
CA ASP A 94 -17.68 -0.21 48.65
C ASP A 94 -16.28 -0.67 48.22
N GLU A 95 -15.27 -0.40 49.05
CA GLU A 95 -13.87 -0.75 48.76
C GLU A 95 -13.68 -2.26 48.55
N GLY A 96 -14.54 -3.10 49.14
CA GLY A 96 -14.50 -4.56 48.98
C GLY A 96 -15.02 -5.06 47.62
N ALA A 97 -15.74 -4.23 46.86
CA ALA A 97 -16.35 -4.63 45.59
C ALA A 97 -15.46 -4.40 44.35
N LEU A 98 -14.35 -3.66 44.49
CA LEU A 98 -13.50 -3.16 43.40
C LEU A 98 -12.56 -4.21 42.77
N VAL A 99 -13.10 -5.39 42.47
CA VAL A 99 -12.42 -6.48 41.77
C VAL A 99 -13.40 -7.40 41.01
N GLY A 100 -14.61 -7.58 41.53
CA GLY A 100 -15.36 -8.83 41.34
C GLY A 100 -15.75 -9.22 39.90
N SER A 101 -15.81 -8.27 38.96
CA SER A 101 -16.16 -8.56 37.56
C SER A 101 -15.00 -9.24 36.79
N TYR A 102 -13.75 -8.92 37.16
CA TYR A 102 -12.52 -9.32 36.46
C TYR A 102 -12.18 -10.81 36.62
N TYR A 103 -12.78 -11.49 37.60
CA TYR A 103 -12.61 -12.92 37.84
C TYR A 103 -13.17 -13.83 36.73
N THR A 104 -14.00 -13.31 35.82
CA THR A 104 -14.73 -14.12 34.82
C THR A 104 -14.14 -14.12 33.41
N ASP A 105 -13.26 -13.16 33.08
CA ASP A 105 -12.70 -12.99 31.73
C ASP A 105 -11.16 -12.88 31.79
N PRO A 106 -10.41 -13.90 31.31
CA PRO A 106 -8.95 -13.88 31.30
C PRO A 106 -8.34 -12.68 30.57
N ALA A 107 -9.00 -12.15 29.53
CA ALA A 107 -8.51 -11.02 28.74
C ALA A 107 -8.54 -9.70 29.51
N LYS A 108 -9.33 -9.59 30.58
CA LYS A 108 -9.46 -8.37 31.39
C LYS A 108 -8.42 -8.26 32.51
N ARG A 109 -7.70 -9.33 32.85
CA ARG A 109 -6.73 -9.37 33.98
C ARG A 109 -5.70 -8.23 34.01
N PRO A 110 -5.09 -7.77 32.90
CA PRO A 110 -4.14 -6.66 32.94
C PRO A 110 -4.75 -5.36 33.47
N TYR A 111 -6.03 -5.11 33.17
CA TYR A 111 -6.74 -3.91 33.61
C TYR A 111 -7.17 -3.97 35.08
N GLU A 112 -7.19 -5.16 35.72
CA GLU A 112 -7.42 -5.28 37.16
C GLU A 112 -6.29 -4.62 37.96
N GLN A 113 -5.04 -4.83 37.53
CA GLN A 113 -3.88 -4.16 38.14
C GLN A 113 -3.96 -2.64 37.92
N LEU A 114 -4.24 -2.20 36.68
CA LEU A 114 -4.38 -0.78 36.36
C LEU A 114 -5.48 -0.11 37.20
N ALA A 115 -6.63 -0.77 37.38
CA ALA A 115 -7.72 -0.27 38.20
C ALA A 115 -7.34 -0.10 39.68
N ARG A 116 -6.56 -1.04 40.24
CA ARG A 116 -6.03 -0.95 41.61
C ARG A 116 -5.05 0.22 41.75
N GLU A 117 -4.11 0.38 40.81
CA GLU A 117 -3.12 1.45 40.83
C GLU A 117 -3.75 2.84 40.66
N ASN A 118 -4.71 2.97 39.75
CA ASN A 118 -5.52 4.18 39.59
C ASN A 118 -6.35 4.47 40.85
N TRP A 119 -6.93 3.46 41.51
CA TRP A 119 -7.73 3.65 42.72
C TRP A 119 -6.91 4.16 43.91
N GLU A 120 -5.71 3.62 44.16
CA GLU A 120 -4.82 4.12 45.20
C GLU A 120 -4.41 5.58 44.94
N PHE A 121 -4.17 5.95 43.68
CA PHE A 121 -3.92 7.34 43.29
C PHE A 121 -5.15 8.24 43.51
N ILE A 122 -6.34 7.84 43.04
CA ILE A 122 -7.58 8.62 43.19
C ILE A 122 -7.89 8.90 44.66
N LYS A 123 -7.72 7.92 45.56
CA LYS A 123 -7.89 8.08 47.02
C LYS A 123 -6.97 9.12 47.66
N SER A 124 -5.85 9.47 47.02
CA SER A 124 -4.92 10.50 47.52
C SER A 124 -5.34 11.94 47.18
N ILE A 125 -6.30 12.12 46.26
CA ILE A 125 -6.77 13.42 45.78
C ILE A 125 -8.01 13.86 46.58
N GLN A 126 -8.23 15.17 46.72
CA GLN A 126 -9.45 15.71 47.32
C GLN A 126 -10.68 15.47 46.42
N TRP A 127 -11.73 14.88 46.98
CA TRP A 127 -12.95 14.52 46.24
C TRP A 127 -14.08 15.56 46.41
N ILE A 128 -14.87 15.74 45.36
CA ILE A 128 -16.17 16.41 45.41
C ILE A 128 -17.24 15.35 45.65
N ASP A 129 -17.92 15.44 46.79
CA ASP A 129 -18.89 14.44 47.23
C ASP A 129 -20.33 14.89 46.94
N TYR A 130 -20.91 14.42 45.83
CA TYR A 130 -22.29 14.72 45.45
C TYR A 130 -23.31 14.24 46.50
N LEU A 131 -23.05 13.11 47.16
CA LEU A 131 -23.95 12.52 48.14
C LEU A 131 -24.03 13.36 49.42
N LYS A 132 -22.92 14.00 49.83
CA LYS A 132 -22.91 15.00 50.91
C LYS A 132 -23.52 16.34 50.48
N LEU A 133 -23.35 16.76 49.22
CA LEU A 133 -23.87 18.04 48.71
C LEU A 133 -25.36 18.00 48.34
N GLY A 134 -25.91 16.83 47.99
CA GLY A 134 -27.35 16.55 47.88
C GLY A 134 -28.14 17.39 46.86
N ALA A 135 -27.47 18.17 46.01
CA ALA A 135 -28.08 19.01 44.98
C ALA A 135 -27.07 19.28 43.87
N LEU A 136 -27.48 19.11 42.60
CA LEU A 136 -26.60 19.25 41.43
C LEU A 136 -25.93 20.63 41.36
N ASP A 137 -26.68 21.72 41.51
CA ASP A 137 -26.12 23.07 41.46
C ASP A 137 -24.99 23.29 42.47
N ARG A 138 -25.15 22.83 43.73
CA ARG A 138 -24.10 22.95 44.75
C ARG A 138 -22.85 22.13 44.43
N ALA A 139 -23.02 20.99 43.77
CA ALA A 139 -21.92 20.14 43.35
C ALA A 139 -21.19 20.70 42.11
N VAL A 140 -21.93 21.34 41.19
CA VAL A 140 -21.37 22.07 40.05
C VAL A 140 -20.62 23.32 40.52
N ASP A 141 -21.16 24.10 41.45
CA ASP A 141 -20.49 25.29 41.99
C ASP A 141 -19.20 24.90 42.74
N ALA A 142 -19.19 23.76 43.46
CA ALA A 142 -17.99 23.19 44.05
C ALA A 142 -16.96 22.75 43.00
N LEU A 143 -17.40 22.10 41.92
CA LEU A 143 -16.56 21.71 40.78
C LEU A 143 -15.92 22.92 40.09
N LEU A 144 -16.68 23.98 39.84
CA LEU A 144 -16.16 25.21 39.25
C LEU A 144 -15.17 25.93 40.16
N THR A 145 -15.37 25.87 41.49
CA THR A 145 -14.38 26.40 42.44
C THR A 145 -13.01 25.70 42.29
N THR A 146 -13.00 24.39 42.04
CA THR A 146 -11.76 23.62 41.78
C THR A 146 -11.18 23.90 40.38
N VAL A 147 -12.02 23.99 39.34
CA VAL A 147 -11.61 24.32 37.95
C VAL A 147 -10.98 25.71 37.88
N ASP A 148 -11.58 26.70 38.53
CA ASP A 148 -11.13 28.10 38.53
C ASP A 148 -9.93 28.35 39.49
N THR A 149 -9.36 27.31 40.11
CA THR A 149 -8.16 27.42 40.97
C THR A 149 -6.89 27.51 40.10
N ASP A 150 -6.35 28.72 39.93
CA ASP A 150 -5.15 28.98 39.10
C ASP A 150 -5.29 28.52 37.63
N PRO A 151 -6.24 29.08 36.88
CA PRO A 151 -6.61 28.59 35.55
C PRO A 151 -5.53 28.88 34.49
N GLU A 152 -4.74 29.93 34.65
CA GLU A 152 -3.70 30.28 33.67
C GLU A 152 -2.53 29.28 33.69
N ARG A 153 -2.18 28.72 34.86
CA ARG A 153 -1.21 27.61 34.95
C ARG A 153 -1.71 26.37 34.21
N VAL A 154 -2.99 26.03 34.36
CA VAL A 154 -3.60 24.86 33.72
C VAL A 154 -3.69 25.06 32.20
N LYS A 155 -4.10 26.24 31.72
CA LYS A 155 -4.11 26.59 30.29
C LYS A 155 -2.73 26.54 29.65
N LEU A 156 -1.69 27.03 30.33
CA LEU A 156 -0.32 26.94 29.83
C LEU A 156 0.12 25.48 29.70
N HIS A 157 -0.22 24.62 30.67
CA HIS A 157 0.03 23.18 30.59
C HIS A 157 -0.64 22.54 29.34
N THR A 158 -1.94 22.79 29.14
CA THR A 158 -2.70 22.30 27.98
C THR A 158 -2.11 22.79 26.65
N ARG A 159 -1.83 24.09 26.53
CA ARG A 159 -1.23 24.67 25.32
C ARG A 159 0.15 24.07 25.02
N LEU A 160 0.95 23.80 26.05
CA LEU A 160 2.28 23.20 25.87
C LEU A 160 2.19 21.76 25.35
N LEU A 161 1.25 20.95 25.84
CA LEU A 161 0.99 19.61 25.31
C LEU A 161 0.59 19.64 23.83
N LEU A 162 -0.34 20.53 23.46
CA LEU A 162 -0.76 20.70 22.06
C LEU A 162 0.39 21.14 21.15
N ARG A 163 1.30 21.99 21.64
CA ARG A 163 2.52 22.40 20.92
C ARG A 163 3.54 21.27 20.76
N ILE A 164 3.68 20.40 21.76
CA ILE A 164 4.54 19.21 21.67
C ILE A 164 3.97 18.25 20.61
N ARG A 165 2.65 17.99 20.62
CA ARG A 165 1.99 17.17 19.59
C ARG A 165 2.13 17.78 18.18
N GLU A 166 2.05 19.10 18.04
CA GLU A 166 2.35 19.80 16.77
C GLU A 166 3.83 19.65 16.36
N TRP A 167 4.77 19.73 17.30
CA TRP A 167 6.20 19.56 17.02
C TRP A 167 6.55 18.13 16.60
N GLU A 168 6.01 17.12 17.29
CA GLU A 168 6.26 15.71 16.97
C GLU A 168 5.60 15.30 15.66
N SER A 169 4.36 15.72 15.39
CA SER A 169 3.69 15.49 14.09
C SER A 169 4.42 16.14 12.90
N ARG A 170 5.20 17.21 13.13
CA ARG A 170 6.06 17.83 12.11
C ARG A 170 7.52 17.38 12.18
N GLY A 171 7.78 16.13 12.57
CA GLY A 171 9.12 15.53 12.55
C GLY A 171 10.14 16.23 13.45
N ARG A 172 9.67 16.84 14.55
CA ARG A 172 10.46 17.69 15.47
C ARG A 172 11.12 18.90 14.81
N SER A 173 10.50 19.45 13.76
CA SER A 173 11.00 20.64 13.04
C SER A 173 11.35 21.82 13.97
N PRO A 174 12.51 22.47 13.78
CA PRO A 174 12.86 23.69 14.52
C PRO A 174 11.84 24.84 14.37
N SER A 175 11.00 24.83 13.33
CA SER A 175 10.07 25.93 13.02
C SER A 175 8.92 26.07 14.03
N THR A 176 8.54 25.01 14.73
CA THR A 176 7.44 25.03 15.72
C THR A 176 7.91 25.26 17.15
N LEU A 177 9.22 25.31 17.41
CA LEU A 177 9.81 25.56 18.73
C LEU A 177 9.47 26.96 19.27
N LEU A 178 9.25 27.04 20.58
CA LEU A 178 8.89 28.25 21.33
C LEU A 178 10.02 29.30 21.28
N ARG A 179 9.68 30.58 21.15
CA ARG A 179 10.65 31.66 20.86
C ARG A 179 10.38 32.95 21.64
N GLY A 180 11.43 33.74 21.87
CA GLY A 180 11.31 35.08 22.44
C GLY A 180 10.54 35.12 23.76
N ASP A 181 9.57 36.03 23.85
CA ASP A 181 8.75 36.25 25.06
C ASP A 181 7.88 35.03 25.41
N GLU A 182 7.44 34.24 24.43
CA GLU A 182 6.65 33.01 24.67
C GLU A 182 7.49 31.94 25.37
N LEU A 183 8.74 31.74 24.94
CA LEU A 183 9.66 30.81 25.59
C LEU A 183 10.01 31.27 27.02
N ALA A 184 10.23 32.58 27.23
CA ALA A 184 10.49 33.13 28.55
C ALA A 184 9.30 32.95 29.52
N ALA A 185 8.06 33.01 29.01
CA ALA A 185 6.86 32.72 29.78
C ALA A 185 6.79 31.23 30.19
N TYR A 186 7.10 30.30 29.27
CA TYR A 186 7.10 28.86 29.58
C TYR A 186 8.24 28.43 30.51
N GLU A 187 9.43 29.06 30.42
CA GLU A 187 10.51 28.85 31.40
C GLU A 187 10.12 29.33 32.81
N SER A 188 9.46 30.49 32.89
CA SER A 188 8.94 31.02 34.16
C SER A 188 7.84 30.12 34.75
N TRP A 189 6.94 29.61 33.90
CA TRP A 189 5.92 28.64 34.27
C TRP A 189 6.52 27.31 34.74
N ARG A 190 7.57 26.80 34.10
CA ARG A 190 8.30 25.60 34.52
C ARG A 190 8.84 25.74 35.95
N VAL A 191 9.60 26.81 36.21
CA VAL A 191 10.18 27.10 37.53
C VAL A 191 9.10 27.25 38.61
N ALA A 192 7.96 27.87 38.27
CA ALA A 192 6.84 28.01 39.20
C ALA A 192 6.08 26.70 39.45
N SER A 193 6.11 25.75 38.52
CA SER A 193 5.35 24.48 38.57
C SER A 193 6.16 23.31 39.14
N ASP A 194 7.50 23.39 39.11
CA ASP A 194 8.39 22.47 39.85
C ASP A 194 8.41 22.74 41.37
N ALA A 195 7.76 23.80 41.86
CA ALA A 195 7.64 24.12 43.29
C ALA A 195 6.57 23.26 44.00
N ALA A 196 6.88 22.77 45.20
CA ALA A 196 6.03 21.84 45.95
C ALA A 196 4.64 22.42 46.26
N GLY A 197 3.58 21.67 45.90
CA GLY A 197 2.18 22.03 46.12
C GLY A 197 1.47 22.64 44.92
N ASN A 198 2.16 22.85 43.79
CA ASN A 198 1.56 23.33 42.55
C ASN A 198 1.24 22.16 41.59
N GLU A 199 0.04 22.17 41.01
CA GLU A 199 -0.42 21.21 40.00
C GLU A 199 -1.15 21.94 38.85
N PRO A 200 -0.97 21.53 37.58
CA PRO A 200 -0.21 20.36 37.12
C PRO A 200 1.33 20.55 37.17
N ARG A 201 2.07 19.45 37.31
CA ARG A 201 3.55 19.44 37.31
C ARG A 201 4.10 19.22 35.90
N VAL A 202 5.25 19.84 35.62
CA VAL A 202 5.91 19.72 34.32
C VAL A 202 6.33 18.27 34.04
N THR A 203 5.95 17.74 32.88
CA THR A 203 6.38 16.40 32.42
C THR A 203 7.76 16.44 31.78
N ASP A 204 8.44 15.30 31.67
CA ASP A 204 9.76 15.26 31.02
C ASP A 204 9.73 15.65 29.52
N PRO A 205 8.73 15.25 28.70
CA PRO A 205 8.57 15.79 27.34
C PRO A 205 8.43 17.32 27.30
N GLN A 206 7.71 17.92 28.25
CA GLN A 206 7.57 19.37 28.36
C GLN A 206 8.91 20.05 28.70
N ARG A 207 9.72 19.46 29.58
CA ARG A 207 11.08 19.95 29.87
C ARG A 207 11.96 19.88 28.63
N THR A 208 12.01 18.72 27.96
CA THR A 208 12.79 18.50 26.74
C THR A 208 12.44 19.51 25.65
N TYR A 209 11.15 19.78 25.43
CA TYR A 209 10.69 20.73 24.42
C TYR A 209 11.09 22.19 24.72
N ILE A 210 11.04 22.61 25.98
CA ILE A 210 11.52 23.93 26.42
C ILE A 210 13.06 24.02 26.27
N ASP A 211 13.78 22.98 26.66
CA ASP A 211 15.25 22.93 26.61
C ASP A 211 15.78 22.95 25.16
N GLU A 212 15.17 22.21 24.23
CA GLU A 212 15.49 22.25 22.80
C GLU A 212 15.09 23.59 22.14
N SER A 213 13.95 24.19 22.53
CA SER A 213 13.57 25.54 22.10
C SER A 213 14.64 26.58 22.47
N ARG A 214 15.14 26.52 23.71
CA ARG A 214 16.21 27.40 24.22
C ARG A 214 17.56 27.14 23.53
N ARG A 215 17.90 25.88 23.24
CA ARG A 215 19.11 25.49 22.50
C ARG A 215 19.12 26.08 21.09
N VAL A 216 18.05 25.87 20.32
CA VAL A 216 17.94 26.35 18.93
C VAL A 216 17.97 27.88 18.85
N GLU A 217 17.35 28.59 19.80
CA GLU A 217 17.43 30.06 19.84
C GLU A 217 18.88 30.55 20.09
N ASN A 218 19.63 29.88 20.95
CA ASN A 218 21.05 30.20 21.19
C ASN A 218 21.92 29.94 19.95
N ASP A 219 21.69 28.84 19.24
CA ASP A 219 22.42 28.51 18.01
C ASP A 219 22.13 29.51 16.87
N LEU A 220 20.88 29.97 16.73
CA LEU A 220 20.51 31.04 15.80
C LEU A 220 21.24 32.36 16.10
N ARG A 221 21.21 32.82 17.35
CA ARG A 221 21.95 34.02 17.79
C ARG A 221 23.47 33.88 17.57
N ALA A 222 24.02 32.68 17.76
CA ALA A 222 25.43 32.39 17.48
C ALA A 222 25.76 32.41 15.97
N MET A 223 24.85 31.94 15.11
CA MET A 223 25.00 31.99 13.66
C MET A 223 24.95 33.43 13.11
N GLU A 224 24.06 34.27 13.62
CA GLU A 224 23.98 35.69 13.26
C GLU A 224 25.29 36.42 13.61
N ALA A 225 25.79 36.24 14.84
CA ALA A 225 27.07 36.80 15.27
C ALA A 225 28.27 36.30 14.44
N ARG A 226 28.24 35.05 13.94
CA ARG A 226 29.24 34.51 13.00
C ARG A 226 29.12 35.16 11.62
N ARG A 227 27.89 35.40 11.12
CA ARG A 227 27.61 36.05 9.83
C ARG A 227 28.13 37.48 9.80
N GLU A 228 27.87 38.27 10.83
CA GLU A 228 28.38 39.64 10.95
C GLU A 228 29.93 39.70 10.95
N ARG A 229 30.58 38.79 11.68
CA ARG A 229 32.05 38.69 11.71
C ARG A 229 32.63 38.40 10.32
N ARG A 230 32.04 37.48 9.55
CA ARG A 230 32.48 37.19 8.17
C ARG A 230 32.31 38.39 7.24
N ILE A 231 31.18 39.12 7.33
CA ILE A 231 30.94 40.33 6.52
C ILE A 231 31.96 41.43 6.84
N ARG A 232 32.35 41.59 8.11
CA ARG A 232 33.41 42.54 8.51
C ARG A 232 34.78 42.18 7.94
N GLN A 233 35.14 40.90 7.93
CA GLN A 233 36.42 40.43 7.36
C GLN A 233 36.47 40.60 5.83
N PHE A 234 35.38 40.32 5.11
CA PHE A 234 35.31 40.50 3.66
C PHE A 234 35.52 41.96 3.22
N ARG A 235 34.97 42.93 3.96
CA ARG A 235 35.14 44.37 3.67
C ARG A 235 36.58 44.86 3.82
N LEU A 236 37.38 44.25 4.71
CA LEU A 236 38.79 44.58 4.90
C LEU A 236 39.68 43.99 3.79
N ALA A 237 39.38 42.77 3.32
CA ALA A 237 40.12 42.14 2.23
C ALA A 237 39.96 42.90 0.89
N ALA A 238 38.74 43.36 0.58
CA ALA A 238 38.47 44.13 -0.64
C ALA A 238 39.24 45.46 -0.73
N ALA A 239 39.46 46.13 0.41
CA ALA A 239 40.20 47.39 0.46
C ALA A 239 41.71 47.23 0.16
N LEU A 240 42.29 46.06 0.46
CA LEU A 240 43.71 45.77 0.24
C LEU A 240 44.03 45.47 -1.23
N LEU A 241 43.13 44.80 -1.96
CA LEU A 241 43.30 44.48 -3.38
C LEU A 241 43.28 45.73 -4.27
N GLY A 242 42.46 46.74 -3.93
CA GLY A 242 42.40 48.01 -4.67
C GLY A 242 43.71 48.82 -4.65
N ILE A 243 44.53 48.67 -3.60
CA ILE A 243 45.80 49.39 -3.46
C ILE A 243 46.92 48.77 -4.32
N ILE A 244 46.91 47.45 -4.50
CA ILE A 244 47.93 46.73 -5.28
C ILE A 244 47.79 47.02 -6.78
N GLY A 245 46.55 47.12 -7.29
CA GLY A 245 46.31 47.43 -8.71
C GLY A 245 46.81 48.82 -9.14
N VAL A 246 46.73 49.83 -8.26
CA VAL A 246 47.15 51.20 -8.57
C VAL A 246 48.68 51.33 -8.65
N LEU A 247 49.43 50.57 -7.84
CA LEU A 247 50.90 50.60 -7.85
C LEU A 247 51.51 49.96 -9.10
N ALA A 248 50.85 48.97 -9.70
CA ALA A 248 51.32 48.31 -10.92
C ALA A 248 51.30 49.25 -12.15
N VAL A 249 50.28 50.11 -12.26
CA VAL A 249 50.13 51.05 -13.39
C VAL A 249 51.22 52.13 -13.41
N ILE A 250 51.67 52.59 -12.24
CA ILE A 250 52.69 53.65 -12.12
C ILE A 250 54.07 53.15 -12.57
N ALA A 251 54.38 51.87 -12.38
CA ALA A 251 55.66 51.28 -12.77
C ALA A 251 55.85 51.17 -14.30
N ALA A 252 54.78 51.17 -15.09
CA ALA A 252 54.83 50.98 -16.55
C ALA A 252 55.31 52.22 -17.33
N VAL A 253 55.26 53.41 -16.74
CA VAL A 253 55.54 54.69 -17.44
C VAL A 253 57.05 55.01 -17.51
N GLY A 254 57.89 54.34 -16.71
CA GLY A 254 59.33 54.63 -16.58
C GLY A 254 60.27 53.70 -17.34
N ALA A 255 60.27 53.69 -18.68
CA ALA A 255 61.17 52.82 -19.45
C ALA A 255 61.75 53.43 -20.75
N SER A 256 62.99 53.93 -20.65
CA SER A 256 63.94 54.11 -21.76
C SER A 256 65.35 54.00 -21.15
N THR A 257 66.29 53.16 -21.58
CA THR A 257 66.52 52.51 -22.89
C THR A 257 67.27 51.17 -22.74
N ALA A 258 66.89 50.12 -23.48
CA ALA A 258 67.80 49.07 -23.99
C ALA A 258 67.04 48.03 -24.83
N GLY A 259 67.39 47.87 -26.11
CA GLY A 259 66.89 46.78 -26.95
C GLY A 259 67.36 45.39 -26.49
N LEU A 260 66.78 44.34 -27.07
CA LEU A 260 66.95 42.90 -26.75
C LEU A 260 66.16 42.37 -25.53
N LYS A 261 65.87 43.15 -24.48
CA LYS A 261 64.89 42.72 -23.44
C LYS A 261 63.42 42.92 -23.84
N ALA A 262 63.15 43.54 -25.00
CA ALA A 262 61.80 43.79 -25.49
C ALA A 262 61.13 42.53 -26.07
N GLN A 263 61.88 41.62 -26.71
CA GLN A 263 61.30 40.45 -27.38
C GLN A 263 60.80 39.40 -26.36
N ASP A 264 61.61 39.07 -25.35
CA ASP A 264 61.20 38.16 -24.26
C ASP A 264 60.01 38.72 -23.47
N ARG A 265 59.98 40.04 -23.24
CA ARG A 265 58.85 40.72 -22.59
C ARG A 265 57.61 40.76 -23.46
N ALA A 266 57.74 40.88 -24.78
CA ALA A 266 56.61 40.76 -25.70
C ALA A 266 56.07 39.32 -25.72
N ASN A 267 56.95 38.30 -25.71
CA ASN A 267 56.52 36.90 -25.64
C ASN A 267 55.86 36.56 -24.29
N THR A 268 56.41 37.02 -23.16
CA THR A 268 55.76 36.83 -21.85
C THR A 268 54.47 37.64 -21.70
N ALA A 269 54.39 38.83 -22.29
CA ALA A 269 53.14 39.58 -22.37
C ALA A 269 52.10 38.87 -23.27
N HIS A 270 52.50 38.25 -24.38
CA HIS A 270 51.60 37.46 -25.22
C HIS A 270 51.09 36.20 -24.53
N THR A 271 51.92 35.48 -23.75
CA THR A 271 51.43 34.36 -22.93
C THR A 271 50.55 34.83 -21.77
N GLN A 272 50.88 35.95 -21.11
CA GLN A 272 50.03 36.52 -20.06
C GLN A 272 48.70 37.06 -20.59
N VAL A 273 48.66 37.59 -21.82
CA VAL A 273 47.42 37.97 -22.50
C VAL A 273 46.63 36.73 -22.91
N ALA A 274 47.26 35.65 -23.39
CA ALA A 274 46.57 34.40 -23.68
C ALA A 274 46.02 33.70 -22.41
N GLU A 275 46.73 33.76 -21.28
CA GLU A 275 46.22 33.33 -19.97
C GLU A 275 45.10 34.26 -19.46
N ALA A 276 45.19 35.57 -19.71
CA ALA A 276 44.12 36.52 -19.41
C ALA A 276 42.86 36.29 -20.28
N ASP A 277 43.02 35.98 -21.57
CA ASP A 277 41.90 35.70 -22.48
C ASP A 277 41.23 34.36 -22.14
N THR A 278 42.01 33.31 -21.82
CA THR A 278 41.44 32.02 -21.38
C THR A 278 40.77 32.10 -20.01
N THR A 279 41.31 32.88 -19.07
CA THR A 279 40.63 33.16 -17.79
C THR A 279 39.42 34.08 -17.97
N LEU A 280 39.43 35.04 -18.89
CA LEU A 280 38.27 35.87 -19.23
C LEU A 280 37.16 35.05 -19.88
N VAL A 281 37.50 34.10 -20.78
CA VAL A 281 36.53 33.14 -21.34
C VAL A 281 35.94 32.26 -20.24
N ALA A 282 36.76 31.75 -19.31
CA ALA A 282 36.27 30.96 -18.18
C ALA A 282 35.39 31.80 -17.21
N VAL A 283 35.72 33.07 -16.97
CA VAL A 283 34.90 33.99 -16.17
C VAL A 283 33.59 34.31 -16.88
N ASN A 284 33.58 34.59 -18.18
CA ASN A 284 32.36 34.81 -18.96
C ASN A 284 31.49 33.54 -19.00
N HIS A 285 32.10 32.35 -19.06
CA HIS A 285 31.39 31.08 -18.95
C HIS A 285 30.75 30.89 -17.55
N LEU A 286 31.45 31.26 -16.47
CA LEU A 286 30.91 31.20 -15.12
C LEU A 286 29.81 32.25 -14.87
N VAL A 287 29.94 33.44 -15.45
CA VAL A 287 28.91 34.49 -15.39
C VAL A 287 27.65 34.04 -16.12
N SER A 288 27.77 33.54 -17.36
CA SER A 288 26.60 33.01 -18.11
C SER A 288 25.94 31.80 -17.44
N GLN A 289 26.71 30.88 -16.84
CA GLN A 289 26.15 29.81 -15.99
C GLN A 289 25.44 30.35 -14.75
N GLY A 290 25.97 31.41 -14.13
CA GLY A 290 25.35 32.11 -13.01
C GLY A 290 24.02 32.77 -13.40
N GLU A 291 23.99 33.46 -14.53
CA GLU A 291 22.79 34.10 -15.09
C GLU A 291 21.71 33.07 -15.45
N ALA A 292 22.05 32.01 -16.19
CA ALA A 292 21.12 30.92 -16.52
C ALA A 292 20.56 30.22 -15.26
N ARG A 293 21.39 30.04 -14.22
CA ARG A 293 20.95 29.46 -12.94
C ARG A 293 20.02 30.38 -12.17
N ILE A 294 20.28 31.69 -12.17
CA ILE A 294 19.40 32.69 -11.55
C ILE A 294 18.06 32.75 -12.29
N GLN A 295 18.07 32.72 -13.62
CA GLN A 295 16.86 32.69 -14.45
C GLN A 295 16.00 31.44 -14.15
N SER A 296 16.61 30.26 -14.13
CA SER A 296 15.92 28.99 -13.85
C SER A 296 15.36 28.94 -12.43
N LEU A 297 16.09 29.46 -11.43
CA LEU A 297 15.60 29.57 -10.05
C LEU A 297 14.46 30.59 -9.90
N ASN A 298 14.48 31.69 -10.66
CA ASN A 298 13.41 32.69 -10.65
C ASN A 298 12.11 32.12 -11.26
N LEU A 299 12.21 31.47 -12.42
CA LEU A 299 11.09 30.78 -13.08
C LEU A 299 10.52 29.65 -12.19
N ALA A 300 11.38 28.86 -11.53
CA ALA A 300 10.95 27.86 -10.56
C ALA A 300 10.21 28.47 -9.35
N SER A 301 10.70 29.61 -8.82
CA SER A 301 10.03 30.33 -7.73
C SER A 301 8.66 30.87 -8.16
N GLN A 302 8.54 31.36 -9.39
CA GLN A 302 7.27 31.85 -9.95
C GLN A 302 6.28 30.70 -10.19
N ALA A 303 6.76 29.54 -10.66
CA ALA A 303 5.92 28.34 -10.78
C ALA A 303 5.34 27.91 -9.42
N ILE A 304 6.16 27.92 -8.36
CA ILE A 304 5.73 27.64 -6.99
C ILE A 304 4.72 28.69 -6.49
N GLU A 305 4.92 29.97 -6.80
CA GLU A 305 3.97 31.04 -6.45
C GLU A 305 2.61 30.87 -7.15
N VAL A 306 2.61 30.52 -8.45
CA VAL A 306 1.40 30.20 -9.22
C VAL A 306 0.67 28.97 -8.66
N LEU A 307 1.40 27.95 -8.18
CA LEU A 307 0.81 26.74 -7.58
C LEU A 307 0.21 26.96 -6.20
N ASN A 308 0.76 27.91 -5.43
CA ASN A 308 0.34 28.25 -4.07
C ASN A 308 -0.76 29.33 -4.00
N ASN A 309 -1.17 29.90 -5.14
CA ASN A 309 -2.26 30.87 -5.19
C ASN A 309 -3.59 30.21 -4.84
N THR A 310 -4.17 30.59 -3.69
CA THR A 310 -5.41 30.02 -3.15
C THR A 310 -6.69 30.46 -3.87
N GLU A 311 -6.64 31.50 -4.71
CA GLU A 311 -7.75 31.87 -5.58
C GLU A 311 -7.64 31.20 -6.96
N ARG A 312 -6.42 31.07 -7.50
CA ARG A 312 -6.16 30.70 -8.90
C ARG A 312 -4.92 29.82 -9.09
N PRO A 313 -4.92 28.55 -8.64
CA PRO A 313 -3.82 27.63 -8.91
C PRO A 313 -3.83 27.19 -10.39
N ASN A 314 -3.06 27.88 -11.24
CA ASN A 314 -2.96 27.57 -12.66
C ASN A 314 -1.83 26.58 -12.94
N ALA A 315 -2.16 25.28 -12.94
CA ALA A 315 -1.19 24.21 -13.13
C ALA A 315 -0.52 24.22 -14.52
N GLU A 316 -1.27 24.53 -15.59
CA GLU A 316 -0.73 24.61 -16.96
C GLU A 316 0.37 25.68 -17.06
N LEU A 317 0.12 26.85 -16.47
CA LEU A 317 1.09 27.94 -16.41
C LEU A 317 2.31 27.61 -15.53
N ALA A 318 2.09 26.97 -14.38
CA ALA A 318 3.19 26.52 -13.53
C ALA A 318 4.07 25.45 -14.21
N ALA A 319 3.45 24.56 -15.00
CA ALA A 319 4.17 23.56 -15.79
C ALA A 319 4.98 24.21 -16.91
N LEU A 320 4.40 25.15 -17.67
CA LEU A 320 5.11 25.96 -18.67
C LEU A 320 6.33 26.67 -18.06
N LEU A 321 6.17 27.35 -16.91
CA LEU A 321 7.28 28.02 -16.19
C LEU A 321 8.37 27.04 -15.76
N SER A 322 7.99 25.86 -15.28
CA SER A 322 8.93 24.85 -14.79
C SER A 322 9.69 24.16 -15.93
N ILE A 323 9.02 23.84 -17.06
CA ILE A 323 9.65 23.34 -18.28
C ILE A 323 10.62 24.40 -18.83
N ARG A 324 10.22 25.68 -18.85
CA ARG A 324 11.10 26.78 -19.33
C ARG A 324 12.35 26.94 -18.47
N ALA A 325 12.24 26.71 -17.16
CA ALA A 325 13.40 26.66 -16.26
C ALA A 325 14.30 25.45 -16.55
N LEU A 326 13.73 24.24 -16.68
CA LEU A 326 14.49 23.01 -16.94
C LEU A 326 15.22 23.04 -18.29
N ASN A 327 14.59 23.58 -19.34
CA ASN A 327 15.19 23.77 -20.66
C ASN A 327 16.31 24.85 -20.67
N THR A 328 16.34 25.75 -19.68
CA THR A 328 17.38 26.78 -19.54
C THR A 328 18.60 26.24 -18.78
N LEU A 329 18.37 25.70 -17.58
CA LEU A 329 19.37 24.97 -16.79
C LEU A 329 18.66 24.15 -15.72
N TYR A 330 18.99 22.85 -15.63
CA TYR A 330 18.44 21.99 -14.58
C TYR A 330 18.66 22.55 -13.16
N VAL A 331 17.55 22.74 -12.44
CA VAL A 331 17.52 23.09 -11.01
C VAL A 331 16.46 22.24 -10.30
N PRO A 332 16.76 21.60 -9.15
CA PRO A 332 15.80 20.72 -8.46
C PRO A 332 14.49 21.41 -8.06
N GLN A 333 14.52 22.73 -7.87
CA GLN A 333 13.32 23.54 -7.60
C GLN A 333 12.35 23.55 -8.78
N ALA A 334 12.85 23.53 -10.02
CA ALA A 334 12.02 23.49 -11.22
C ALA A 334 11.43 22.10 -11.45
N GLU A 335 12.20 21.04 -11.18
CA GLU A 335 11.65 19.68 -11.21
C GLU A 335 10.57 19.50 -10.14
N ALA A 336 10.82 19.92 -8.90
CA ALA A 336 9.84 19.85 -7.82
C ALA A 336 8.57 20.68 -8.15
N ALA A 337 8.72 21.86 -8.75
CA ALA A 337 7.59 22.68 -9.20
C ALA A 337 6.82 22.00 -10.35
N LEU A 338 7.52 21.42 -11.34
CA LEU A 338 6.89 20.70 -12.45
C LEU A 338 6.11 19.49 -11.92
N ARG A 339 6.74 18.63 -11.10
CA ARG A 339 6.08 17.47 -10.47
C ARG A 339 4.93 17.86 -9.53
N THR A 340 4.96 19.06 -8.92
CA THR A 340 3.83 19.57 -8.11
C THR A 340 2.67 20.08 -9.00
N ALA A 341 2.97 20.63 -10.18
CA ALA A 341 1.96 21.03 -11.17
C ALA A 341 1.33 19.82 -11.88
N PHE A 342 2.14 18.81 -12.17
CA PHE A 342 1.83 17.61 -12.95
C PHE A 342 0.51 16.90 -12.55
N PRO A 343 0.23 16.61 -11.25
CA PRO A 343 -1.05 16.07 -10.77
C PRO A 343 -2.31 16.74 -11.31
N ARG A 344 -2.21 18.03 -11.64
CA ARG A 344 -3.30 18.94 -11.99
C ARG A 344 -3.39 19.21 -13.51
N LEU A 345 -2.59 18.51 -14.34
CA LEU A 345 -2.54 18.68 -15.80
C LEU A 345 -3.48 17.72 -16.59
N HIS A 346 -4.69 17.48 -16.05
CA HIS A 346 -5.78 16.59 -16.54
C HIS A 346 -5.77 15.15 -16.01
N THR A 347 -6.88 14.54 -15.55
CA THR A 347 -8.31 14.95 -15.51
C THR A 347 -9.04 14.96 -16.87
N TYR A 348 -9.31 13.78 -17.46
CA TYR A 348 -9.78 13.65 -18.87
C TYR A 348 -11.24 13.12 -19.13
N ARG A 349 -11.53 11.80 -19.27
CA ARG A 349 -12.56 11.31 -20.23
C ARG A 349 -13.96 10.77 -19.75
N ARG A 350 -14.48 11.02 -18.54
CA ARG A 350 -15.56 10.19 -17.88
C ARG A 350 -16.85 9.88 -18.72
N LEU A 351 -17.42 8.65 -18.78
CA LEU A 351 -16.74 7.35 -18.92
C LEU A 351 -17.56 6.07 -19.33
N THR A 352 -18.90 5.97 -19.50
CA THR A 352 -19.79 4.78 -19.86
C THR A 352 -19.38 3.29 -19.55
N GLY A 353 -20.17 2.46 -18.83
CA GLY A 353 -19.69 1.24 -18.08
C GLY A 353 -20.74 0.33 -17.35
N HIS A 354 -20.35 -0.37 -16.25
CA HIS A 354 -21.17 -1.27 -15.37
C HIS A 354 -22.14 -0.49 -14.44
N THR A 355 -22.74 -1.16 -13.42
CA THR A 355 -23.43 -0.52 -12.27
C THR A 355 -22.96 -0.83 -10.82
N ASN A 356 -21.98 -1.73 -10.54
CA ASN A 356 -21.20 -1.89 -9.27
C ASN A 356 -19.80 -2.57 -9.50
N GLY A 357 -19.05 -3.00 -8.46
CA GLY A 357 -17.56 -3.08 -8.49
C GLY A 357 -16.78 -4.36 -8.08
N LEU A 358 -15.43 -4.23 -8.09
CA LEU A 358 -14.44 -5.30 -8.40
C LEU A 358 -14.00 -6.27 -7.26
N LEU A 359 -13.06 -7.22 -7.53
CA LEU A 359 -12.63 -8.31 -6.60
C LEU A 359 -11.12 -8.62 -6.45
N SER A 360 -10.35 -9.12 -7.44
CA SER A 360 -8.88 -9.39 -7.29
C SER A 360 -8.06 -9.55 -8.61
N VAL A 361 -6.73 -9.69 -8.57
CA VAL A 361 -5.83 -9.59 -9.75
C VAL A 361 -4.46 -10.30 -9.66
N ALA A 362 -3.83 -10.58 -10.82
CA ALA A 362 -2.39 -10.89 -11.04
C ALA A 362 -2.07 -10.92 -12.57
N PHE A 363 -0.98 -10.34 -13.09
CA PHE A 363 -0.78 -10.05 -14.54
C PHE A 363 0.46 -10.72 -15.21
N SER A 364 0.66 -10.51 -16.52
CA SER A 364 1.75 -11.08 -17.38
C SER A 364 2.11 -10.15 -18.59
N PRO A 365 3.06 -10.48 -19.52
CA PRO A 365 3.85 -9.50 -20.28
C PRO A 365 3.58 -9.22 -21.80
N ASP A 366 2.57 -9.77 -22.50
CA ASP A 366 2.59 -9.78 -24.00
C ASP A 366 2.51 -8.43 -24.75
N GLY A 367 1.90 -7.42 -24.13
CA GLY A 367 1.56 -6.12 -24.72
C GLY A 367 0.07 -5.86 -25.04
N LYS A 368 -0.82 -6.85 -25.22
CA LYS A 368 -2.16 -6.67 -25.80
C LYS A 368 -3.37 -7.40 -25.18
N TYR A 369 -3.24 -8.58 -24.54
CA TYR A 369 -4.40 -9.18 -23.83
C TYR A 369 -4.58 -8.47 -22.46
N VAL A 370 -5.17 -7.25 -22.42
CA VAL A 370 -5.38 -6.40 -21.20
C VAL A 370 -6.72 -6.63 -20.49
N LEU A 371 -6.77 -6.88 -19.17
CA LEU A 371 -7.93 -7.52 -18.50
C LEU A 371 -8.67 -6.73 -17.39
N THR A 372 -9.93 -7.09 -17.14
CA THR A 372 -10.71 -6.96 -15.88
C THR A 372 -11.85 -8.00 -15.89
N GLY A 373 -12.90 -7.97 -15.06
CA GLY A 373 -13.78 -9.15 -14.86
C GLY A 373 -15.21 -8.81 -14.47
N SER A 374 -15.94 -9.69 -13.75
CA SER A 374 -17.26 -9.39 -13.13
C SER A 374 -17.79 -10.27 -11.99
N ALA A 375 -18.80 -9.73 -11.31
CA ALA A 375 -19.84 -10.38 -10.53
C ALA A 375 -21.25 -9.84 -10.97
N ASP A 376 -21.36 -9.34 -12.20
CA ASP A 376 -22.58 -9.30 -13.02
C ASP A 376 -22.53 -10.32 -14.18
N GLY A 377 -21.36 -10.43 -14.84
CA GLY A 377 -21.27 -11.25 -16.02
C GLY A 377 -20.03 -11.17 -16.93
N THR A 378 -19.25 -10.08 -16.93
CA THR A 378 -18.16 -9.92 -17.90
C THR A 378 -16.87 -10.69 -17.69
N ALA A 379 -16.52 -11.48 -18.70
CA ALA A 379 -15.12 -11.75 -19.01
C ALA A 379 -14.48 -10.57 -19.74
N ARG A 380 -13.55 -9.89 -19.08
CA ARG A 380 -12.58 -8.91 -19.57
C ARG A 380 -11.67 -9.15 -20.78
N LEU A 381 -12.02 -9.89 -21.82
CA LEU A 381 -11.26 -10.00 -23.10
C LEU A 381 -10.91 -8.68 -23.89
N TRP A 382 -10.76 -7.50 -23.26
CA TRP A 382 -10.83 -6.11 -23.81
C TRP A 382 -10.39 -5.88 -25.29
N ASP A 383 -9.14 -5.45 -25.45
CA ASP A 383 -8.51 -4.60 -26.47
C ASP A 383 -7.18 -4.11 -25.82
N ALA A 384 -6.39 -3.29 -26.53
CA ALA A 384 -5.31 -2.49 -25.93
C ALA A 384 -5.31 -1.01 -26.36
N VAL A 385 -5.82 -0.67 -27.55
CA VAL A 385 -5.59 0.65 -28.20
C VAL A 385 -6.79 1.14 -29.04
N SER A 386 -7.68 0.26 -29.50
CA SER A 386 -8.70 0.60 -30.52
C SER A 386 -9.92 1.35 -29.95
N GLY A 387 -10.32 1.07 -28.71
CA GLY A 387 -11.12 2.00 -27.91
C GLY A 387 -12.64 2.00 -28.10
N GLN A 388 -13.22 0.95 -28.67
CA GLN A 388 -14.55 0.43 -28.27
C GLN A 388 -14.41 -1.12 -28.06
N LEU A 389 -15.40 -1.87 -27.53
CA LEU A 389 -15.16 -3.17 -26.86
C LEU A 389 -16.22 -4.28 -27.12
N ILE A 390 -15.89 -5.59 -27.36
CA ILE A 390 -16.47 -6.54 -28.38
C ILE A 390 -17.75 -7.45 -28.17
N TYR A 391 -18.23 -7.92 -27.02
CA TYR A 391 -19.37 -8.90 -26.92
C TYR A 391 -20.26 -8.77 -25.62
N THR A 392 -21.61 -8.96 -25.55
CA THR A 392 -22.48 -8.74 -24.32
C THR A 392 -23.55 -9.79 -23.96
N LEU A 393 -23.48 -10.40 -22.78
CA LEU A 393 -24.20 -11.63 -22.37
C LEU A 393 -25.34 -11.43 -21.33
N GLU A 394 -26.20 -12.43 -21.13
CA GLU A 394 -27.02 -12.65 -19.91
C GLU A 394 -26.71 -14.00 -19.20
N GLY A 395 -26.94 -14.08 -17.87
CA GLY A 395 -27.18 -15.35 -17.15
C GLY A 395 -26.02 -15.93 -16.32
N HIS A 396 -25.97 -15.57 -15.02
CA HIS A 396 -24.96 -15.97 -14.02
C HIS A 396 -25.59 -16.15 -12.61
N THR A 397 -24.93 -16.80 -11.61
CA THR A 397 -25.39 -16.80 -10.19
C THR A 397 -24.30 -16.67 -9.09
N ARG A 398 -24.19 -17.54 -8.06
CA ARG A 398 -23.22 -17.41 -6.93
C ARG A 398 -22.50 -18.73 -6.58
N GLU A 399 -21.17 -18.88 -6.80
CA GLU A 399 -20.06 -18.37 -5.96
C GLU A 399 -18.72 -18.10 -6.70
N VAL A 400 -17.96 -17.08 -6.24
CA VAL A 400 -16.65 -16.63 -6.77
C VAL A 400 -15.86 -15.86 -5.70
N LEU A 401 -14.50 -15.93 -5.69
CA LEU A 401 -13.65 -15.01 -4.92
C LEU A 401 -12.37 -14.41 -5.62
N ASP A 402 -11.31 -15.17 -5.90
CA ASP A 402 -9.93 -14.61 -6.02
C ASP A 402 -9.03 -15.27 -7.11
N LEU A 403 -7.82 -14.74 -7.40
CA LEU A 403 -6.88 -15.29 -8.42
C LEU A 403 -5.38 -14.92 -8.25
N ALA A 404 -4.47 -15.83 -8.65
CA ALA A 404 -3.14 -15.51 -9.22
C ALA A 404 -3.06 -15.94 -10.70
N PHE A 405 -1.88 -16.28 -11.27
CA PHE A 405 -1.70 -16.37 -12.74
C PHE A 405 -0.75 -17.46 -13.28
N GLY A 406 -0.48 -17.48 -14.60
CA GLY A 406 0.41 -18.43 -15.31
C GLY A 406 1.00 -17.88 -16.64
N PRO A 407 1.94 -18.56 -17.33
CA PRO A 407 3.00 -17.86 -18.07
C PRO A 407 3.23 -18.23 -19.56
N ASP A 408 2.23 -18.68 -20.33
CA ASP A 408 2.30 -18.71 -21.82
C ASP A 408 0.89 -18.56 -22.49
N GLY A 409 0.56 -19.10 -23.67
CA GLY A 409 -0.43 -18.46 -24.57
C GLY A 409 -1.82 -19.08 -24.88
N GLN A 410 -2.21 -20.27 -24.40
CA GLN A 410 -3.44 -20.98 -24.80
C GLN A 410 -4.48 -21.06 -23.67
N THR A 411 -4.29 -21.99 -22.73
CA THR A 411 -5.33 -22.38 -21.76
C THR A 411 -5.22 -21.52 -20.51
N ILE A 412 -6.30 -20.78 -20.17
CA ILE A 412 -6.27 -19.67 -19.19
C ILE A 412 -6.97 -19.93 -17.83
N LEU A 413 -6.99 -21.17 -17.36
CA LEU A 413 -7.55 -21.66 -16.08
C LEU A 413 -8.34 -20.67 -15.20
N THR A 414 -9.67 -20.75 -15.29
CA THR A 414 -10.56 -20.51 -14.14
C THR A 414 -11.54 -21.68 -14.03
N GLY A 415 -11.33 -22.58 -13.06
CA GLY A 415 -12.35 -23.53 -12.64
C GLY A 415 -13.42 -22.78 -11.84
N SER A 416 -14.69 -23.14 -11.96
CA SER A 416 -15.79 -22.31 -11.43
C SER A 416 -17.03 -23.14 -11.04
N ALA A 417 -18.22 -22.55 -11.02
CA ALA A 417 -19.13 -22.72 -9.90
C ALA A 417 -20.29 -23.72 -10.09
N ASP A 418 -20.33 -24.58 -11.12
CA ASP A 418 -21.17 -25.82 -11.10
C ASP A 418 -20.39 -27.05 -10.63
N SER A 419 -19.12 -26.86 -10.28
CA SER A 419 -18.02 -27.84 -10.31
C SER A 419 -17.36 -27.95 -11.69
N THR A 420 -16.89 -26.80 -12.19
CA THR A 420 -16.63 -26.59 -13.63
C THR A 420 -15.16 -26.60 -14.03
N ALA A 421 -14.90 -27.09 -15.25
CA ALA A 421 -13.76 -26.68 -16.07
C ALA A 421 -14.13 -25.59 -17.11
N ARG A 422 -14.87 -25.94 -18.19
CA ARG A 422 -15.08 -25.16 -19.44
C ARG A 422 -13.79 -24.57 -20.07
N LEU A 423 -13.30 -25.08 -21.20
CA LEU A 423 -12.67 -24.17 -22.17
C LEU A 423 -13.75 -23.17 -22.68
N TRP A 424 -13.49 -21.86 -22.76
CA TRP A 424 -14.52 -20.84 -23.05
C TRP A 424 -13.89 -19.48 -23.38
N ASP A 425 -14.39 -18.82 -24.43
CA ASP A 425 -13.54 -17.89 -25.20
C ASP A 425 -14.24 -16.57 -25.58
N THR A 426 -14.59 -16.39 -26.87
CA THR A 426 -14.84 -15.06 -27.47
C THR A 426 -16.29 -14.87 -27.96
N ALA A 427 -16.75 -15.74 -28.86
CA ALA A 427 -18.05 -15.69 -29.56
C ALA A 427 -18.42 -17.04 -30.24
N SER A 428 -17.84 -18.16 -29.78
CA SER A 428 -17.06 -19.03 -30.69
C SER A 428 -17.42 -20.54 -30.71
N GLY A 429 -16.54 -21.37 -30.13
CA GLY A 429 -16.37 -22.80 -30.40
C GLY A 429 -14.96 -23.03 -30.98
N GLN A 430 -14.41 -24.23 -31.02
CA GLN A 430 -15.00 -25.55 -30.86
C GLN A 430 -15.28 -25.90 -29.39
N LEU A 431 -16.57 -26.05 -29.06
CA LEU A 431 -17.12 -26.34 -27.74
C LEU A 431 -16.86 -27.82 -27.33
N LEU A 432 -15.62 -28.34 -27.45
CA LEU A 432 -15.15 -29.73 -27.27
C LEU A 432 -15.35 -30.43 -25.88
N HIS A 433 -14.32 -30.58 -25.01
CA HIS A 433 -14.36 -31.55 -23.89
C HIS A 433 -13.37 -31.26 -22.74
N THR A 434 -13.67 -31.77 -21.52
CA THR A 434 -12.90 -31.56 -20.27
C THR A 434 -13.23 -32.61 -19.17
N LEU A 435 -12.83 -32.32 -17.92
CA LEU A 435 -13.22 -32.96 -16.65
C LEU A 435 -14.75 -33.02 -16.41
N GLU A 436 -15.18 -33.82 -15.42
CA GLU A 436 -16.57 -34.24 -15.17
C GLU A 436 -16.87 -34.40 -13.67
N GLY A 437 -18.12 -34.12 -13.24
CA GLY A 437 -18.75 -34.95 -12.20
C GLY A 437 -18.72 -34.57 -10.71
N HIS A 438 -18.39 -33.34 -10.30
CA HIS A 438 -18.16 -33.02 -8.87
C HIS A 438 -19.11 -31.95 -8.29
N THR A 439 -18.93 -31.53 -7.01
CA THR A 439 -19.97 -30.76 -6.28
C THR A 439 -19.59 -29.67 -5.24
N ASP A 440 -18.34 -29.37 -4.87
CA ASP A 440 -18.03 -28.38 -3.79
C ASP A 440 -16.68 -27.59 -3.87
N LEU A 441 -16.43 -26.72 -2.88
CA LEU A 441 -15.76 -25.40 -2.93
C LEU A 441 -14.21 -25.30 -3.00
N VAL A 442 -13.73 -24.22 -3.64
CA VAL A 442 -12.32 -23.78 -3.84
C VAL A 442 -12.26 -22.22 -3.96
N TRP A 443 -11.09 -21.58 -3.80
CA TRP A 443 -10.95 -20.11 -3.63
C TRP A 443 -10.11 -19.33 -4.68
N SER A 444 -8.96 -19.86 -5.15
CA SER A 444 -8.02 -19.14 -6.06
C SER A 444 -7.13 -20.09 -6.91
N VAL A 445 -6.50 -19.56 -7.98
CA VAL A 445 -5.76 -20.30 -9.05
C VAL A 445 -4.31 -19.85 -9.27
N ALA A 446 -3.51 -20.68 -9.94
CA ALA A 446 -2.32 -20.30 -10.75
C ALA A 446 -2.01 -21.39 -11.81
N PHE A 447 -1.08 -21.17 -12.75
CA PHE A 447 -0.59 -22.22 -13.67
C PHE A 447 0.90 -21.97 -14.02
N SER A 448 1.62 -22.90 -14.64
CA SER A 448 3.04 -22.77 -15.02
C SER A 448 3.35 -23.27 -16.46
N PRO A 449 4.60 -23.51 -16.93
CA PRO A 449 4.91 -23.48 -18.38
C PRO A 449 4.23 -24.39 -19.44
N ASP A 450 3.51 -25.49 -19.13
CA ASP A 450 2.95 -26.36 -20.20
C ASP A 450 1.83 -27.33 -19.72
N GLY A 451 2.00 -28.00 -18.57
CA GLY A 451 0.94 -28.72 -17.82
C GLY A 451 1.23 -30.17 -17.41
N ARG A 452 2.19 -30.42 -16.51
CA ARG A 452 2.57 -31.77 -15.98
C ARG A 452 1.36 -32.49 -15.38
N THR A 453 0.49 -31.67 -14.80
CA THR A 453 -0.62 -31.92 -13.90
C THR A 453 -1.54 -30.70 -13.95
N VAL A 454 -2.84 -30.90 -13.67
CA VAL A 454 -3.70 -29.89 -13.05
C VAL A 454 -3.70 -30.09 -11.52
N LEU A 455 -4.45 -29.29 -10.76
CA LEU A 455 -4.58 -29.47 -9.32
C LEU A 455 -5.91 -28.96 -8.76
N THR A 456 -6.65 -29.86 -8.09
CA THR A 456 -7.55 -29.60 -6.96
C THR A 456 -7.66 -30.82 -6.04
N GLY A 457 -8.01 -30.56 -4.79
CA GLY A 457 -9.21 -31.14 -4.16
C GLY A 457 -10.12 -29.99 -3.71
N SER A 458 -11.19 -30.19 -2.94
CA SER A 458 -11.92 -31.43 -2.66
C SER A 458 -13.22 -31.17 -1.91
N GLU A 459 -13.14 -30.59 -0.71
CA GLU A 459 -14.18 -30.55 0.34
C GLU A 459 -14.77 -31.91 0.77
N ASP A 460 -14.57 -33.03 0.05
CA ASP A 460 -14.80 -34.38 0.59
C ASP A 460 -13.71 -34.75 1.60
N THR A 461 -12.44 -34.67 1.18
CA THR A 461 -11.25 -34.47 2.02
C THR A 461 -9.96 -34.50 1.19
N THR A 462 -9.97 -35.07 -0.02
CA THR A 462 -8.74 -35.59 -0.66
C THR A 462 -8.93 -35.97 -2.14
N ALA A 463 -7.89 -35.83 -2.96
CA ALA A 463 -8.00 -35.92 -4.42
C ALA A 463 -7.28 -37.14 -5.07
N ARG A 464 -7.67 -37.43 -6.32
CA ARG A 464 -7.07 -38.45 -7.18
C ARG A 464 -6.16 -37.85 -8.26
N LEU A 465 -5.21 -38.65 -8.75
CA LEU A 465 -4.54 -38.39 -10.04
C LEU A 465 -5.59 -38.38 -11.17
N TRP A 466 -5.32 -37.78 -12.32
CA TRP A 466 -6.22 -37.81 -13.48
C TRP A 466 -5.46 -38.02 -14.80
N ASP A 467 -6.20 -38.45 -15.82
CA ASP A 467 -6.02 -38.14 -17.24
C ASP A 467 -7.33 -37.48 -17.76
N VAL A 468 -7.65 -37.41 -19.05
CA VAL A 468 -8.59 -36.37 -19.54
C VAL A 468 -10.09 -36.65 -19.32
N ALA A 469 -10.71 -37.60 -20.04
CA ALA A 469 -12.19 -37.65 -20.17
C ALA A 469 -12.90 -39.04 -20.32
N SER A 470 -12.23 -40.18 -20.53
CA SER A 470 -12.91 -41.45 -20.90
C SER A 470 -12.87 -42.65 -19.90
N GLY A 471 -12.53 -42.43 -18.63
CA GLY A 471 -12.71 -43.41 -17.53
C GLY A 471 -11.56 -44.40 -17.23
N GLN A 472 -10.76 -44.13 -16.20
CA GLN A 472 -9.78 -45.04 -15.56
C GLN A 472 -9.93 -45.01 -14.03
N LEU A 473 -9.18 -45.83 -13.29
CA LEU A 473 -8.88 -45.60 -11.88
C LEU A 473 -7.50 -46.19 -11.57
N VAL A 474 -6.54 -45.39 -11.10
CA VAL A 474 -5.13 -45.82 -10.92
C VAL A 474 -4.53 -45.40 -9.57
N HIS A 475 -4.56 -44.11 -9.21
CA HIS A 475 -3.76 -43.56 -8.09
C HIS A 475 -4.43 -42.36 -7.39
N THR A 476 -4.12 -42.19 -6.10
CA THR A 476 -4.73 -41.22 -5.18
C THR A 476 -3.69 -40.71 -4.18
N LEU A 477 -3.86 -39.48 -3.68
CA LEU A 477 -3.06 -38.89 -2.60
C LEU A 477 -3.94 -38.71 -1.36
N GLN A 478 -3.62 -39.39 -0.25
CA GLN A 478 -4.42 -39.45 1.00
C GLN A 478 -3.55 -39.61 2.27
N GLY A 479 -3.97 -39.06 3.43
CA GLY A 479 -3.39 -39.43 4.74
C GLY A 479 -3.23 -38.31 5.80
N HIS A 480 -4.22 -37.45 5.99
CA HIS A 480 -4.21 -36.32 6.93
C HIS A 480 -4.97 -36.63 8.24
N THR A 481 -4.83 -35.78 9.27
CA THR A 481 -5.53 -35.96 10.56
C THR A 481 -7.01 -35.55 10.51
N ALA A 482 -7.36 -34.61 9.63
CA ALA A 482 -8.70 -34.04 9.53
C ALA A 482 -9.02 -33.47 8.14
N SER A 483 -8.23 -32.50 7.69
CA SER A 483 -8.58 -31.63 6.55
C SER A 483 -7.38 -30.82 6.05
N ILE A 484 -7.46 -30.33 4.80
CA ILE A 484 -6.42 -29.59 4.06
C ILE A 484 -7.02 -28.27 3.56
N TYR A 485 -6.26 -27.17 3.39
CA TYR A 485 -6.74 -25.96 2.70
C TYR A 485 -6.06 -25.71 1.33
N SER A 486 -4.80 -25.29 1.31
CA SER A 486 -4.15 -24.80 0.08
C SER A 486 -3.11 -25.79 -0.46
N VAL A 487 -3.43 -26.55 -1.51
CA VAL A 487 -2.48 -27.46 -2.17
C VAL A 487 -1.77 -26.76 -3.33
N ALA A 488 -0.51 -27.08 -3.56
CA ALA A 488 0.28 -26.46 -4.63
C ALA A 488 1.48 -27.33 -5.01
N PHE A 489 2.42 -26.77 -5.75
CA PHE A 489 3.75 -27.32 -6.03
C PHE A 489 4.79 -26.18 -5.88
N SER A 490 6.07 -26.42 -6.16
CA SER A 490 7.13 -25.39 -6.15
C SER A 490 7.81 -25.18 -7.51
N PRO A 491 8.75 -24.21 -7.61
CA PRO A 491 9.70 -24.09 -8.73
C PRO A 491 10.98 -24.93 -8.56
N ASP A 492 11.32 -25.26 -7.31
CA ASP A 492 12.71 -25.23 -6.83
C ASP A 492 13.26 -26.57 -6.31
N GLY A 493 12.40 -27.46 -5.81
CA GLY A 493 12.76 -28.75 -5.21
C GLY A 493 13.59 -28.70 -3.91
N GLN A 494 13.81 -27.53 -3.29
CA GLN A 494 14.88 -27.30 -2.30
C GLN A 494 14.45 -26.57 -1.00
N THR A 495 13.22 -26.04 -0.91
CA THR A 495 12.66 -25.29 0.25
C THR A 495 11.24 -24.80 -0.02
N ILE A 496 10.43 -25.63 -0.68
CA ILE A 496 8.98 -25.54 -0.95
C ILE A 496 8.16 -24.86 0.17
N LEU A 497 7.38 -23.81 -0.15
CA LEU A 497 6.46 -23.13 0.77
C LEU A 497 5.09 -23.81 0.91
N THR A 498 4.36 -23.51 2.00
CA THR A 498 2.99 -23.99 2.24
C THR A 498 2.20 -23.04 3.17
N GLY A 499 0.88 -23.23 3.35
CA GLY A 499 -0.03 -22.34 4.09
C GLY A 499 -1.16 -23.08 4.81
N SER A 500 -1.50 -22.81 6.09
CA SER A 500 -2.35 -23.72 6.87
C SER A 500 -3.26 -23.17 7.98
N VAL A 501 -2.75 -22.78 9.16
CA VAL A 501 -3.56 -22.79 10.40
C VAL A 501 -3.15 -21.76 11.47
N ASP A 502 -1.89 -21.77 11.91
CA ASP A 502 -1.28 -20.78 12.82
C ASP A 502 0.23 -21.01 12.85
N SER A 503 0.65 -22.25 13.09
CA SER A 503 2.01 -22.75 12.99
C SER A 503 2.07 -24.28 12.92
N THR A 504 3.27 -24.82 12.80
CA THR A 504 3.56 -26.27 12.71
C THR A 504 2.99 -27.00 11.48
N ALA A 505 2.45 -26.34 10.45
CA ALA A 505 2.28 -27.00 9.16
C ALA A 505 3.65 -27.27 8.49
N ARG A 506 3.72 -28.31 7.67
CA ARG A 506 4.95 -29.05 7.38
C ARG A 506 5.01 -29.63 5.97
N LEU A 507 6.22 -30.00 5.59
CA LEU A 507 6.61 -30.61 4.31
C LEU A 507 7.06 -32.06 4.55
N TRP A 508 6.94 -32.92 3.54
CA TRP A 508 7.74 -34.14 3.39
C TRP A 508 8.82 -33.86 2.32
N ASP A 509 9.36 -34.87 1.63
CA ASP A 509 10.28 -34.68 0.50
C ASP A 509 9.54 -34.84 -0.84
N VAL A 510 10.25 -34.82 -1.97
CA VAL A 510 9.74 -35.31 -3.27
C VAL A 510 10.11 -36.80 -3.49
N ALA A 511 11.21 -37.29 -2.89
CA ALA A 511 11.59 -38.70 -2.92
C ALA A 511 12.58 -39.18 -1.82
N SER A 512 13.32 -38.28 -1.15
CA SER A 512 14.75 -38.50 -0.89
C SER A 512 15.29 -38.18 0.52
N GLY A 513 15.18 -36.96 1.01
CA GLY A 513 15.72 -36.48 2.29
C GLY A 513 14.82 -36.73 3.50
N GLN A 514 15.32 -36.40 4.70
CA GLN A 514 14.64 -36.69 5.96
C GLN A 514 15.03 -35.68 7.07
N LEU A 515 14.04 -34.93 7.57
CA LEU A 515 14.02 -33.94 8.66
C LEU A 515 14.99 -32.74 8.53
N LEU A 516 14.42 -31.53 8.49
CA LEU A 516 15.12 -30.24 8.44
C LEU A 516 14.62 -29.30 9.58
N HIS A 517 14.34 -28.02 9.31
CA HIS A 517 14.11 -26.98 10.33
C HIS A 517 12.72 -26.29 10.17
N THR A 518 12.51 -25.04 10.60
CA THR A 518 11.16 -24.53 10.93
C THR A 518 11.00 -23.00 10.93
N LEU A 519 9.99 -22.49 10.21
CA LEU A 519 9.52 -21.09 10.23
C LEU A 519 8.04 -20.92 9.81
N GLN A 520 7.50 -19.69 9.86
CA GLN A 520 6.10 -19.29 9.65
C GLN A 520 6.02 -17.74 9.51
N GLY A 521 4.86 -17.17 9.16
CA GLY A 521 4.59 -15.71 9.14
C GLY A 521 4.42 -15.09 10.54
N ASP A 522 3.20 -14.67 10.94
CA ASP A 522 2.92 -14.50 12.38
C ASP A 522 1.45 -14.68 12.84
N THR A 523 0.54 -13.75 12.54
CA THR A 523 -0.70 -13.56 13.37
C THR A 523 -2.03 -13.51 12.63
N GLY A 524 -2.08 -14.11 11.44
CA GLY A 524 -3.31 -14.17 10.66
C GLY A 524 -3.09 -14.96 9.38
N ALA A 525 -4.14 -15.07 8.57
CA ALA A 525 -4.10 -15.76 7.30
C ALA A 525 -2.84 -15.39 6.48
N ILE A 526 -2.18 -16.40 5.95
CA ILE A 526 -1.29 -16.25 4.79
C ILE A 526 -2.19 -16.05 3.55
N ALA A 527 -2.82 -14.88 3.51
CA ALA A 527 -3.94 -14.54 2.63
C ALA A 527 -3.56 -14.57 1.14
N ARG A 528 -2.30 -14.29 0.84
CA ARG A 528 -1.64 -14.31 -0.47
C ARG A 528 -0.24 -14.88 -0.30
N VAL A 529 0.01 -16.12 -0.73
CA VAL A 529 1.36 -16.75 -0.66
C VAL A 529 2.07 -16.80 -2.00
N ALA A 530 3.36 -16.47 -1.99
CA ALA A 530 4.23 -16.41 -3.17
C ALA A 530 5.32 -17.50 -3.16
N PHE A 531 6.08 -17.58 -4.25
CA PHE A 531 7.48 -18.07 -4.28
C PHE A 531 8.43 -16.88 -4.54
N SER A 532 9.75 -17.08 -4.66
CA SER A 532 10.70 -16.00 -4.94
C SER A 532 12.08 -16.53 -5.33
N PRO A 533 12.78 -15.93 -6.30
CA PRO A 533 14.25 -16.05 -6.38
C PRO A 533 14.92 -15.77 -5.03
N ASP A 534 16.16 -16.26 -4.84
CA ASP A 534 16.89 -16.29 -3.55
C ASP A 534 16.20 -17.18 -2.47
N GLY A 535 16.90 -17.43 -1.37
CA GLY A 535 16.37 -18.03 -0.13
C GLY A 535 16.95 -17.44 1.16
N GLN A 536 17.90 -16.51 1.09
CA GLN A 536 18.57 -15.90 2.25
C GLN A 536 17.78 -14.70 2.82
N THR A 537 16.98 -14.01 2.00
CA THR A 537 16.36 -12.73 2.35
C THR A 537 15.05 -12.88 3.12
N ALA A 538 13.93 -13.16 2.44
CA ALA A 538 12.54 -12.93 2.86
C ALA A 538 12.17 -11.51 3.33
N LEU A 539 10.88 -11.19 3.30
CA LEU A 539 10.34 -9.92 3.80
C LEU A 539 8.89 -10.06 4.30
N THR A 540 8.51 -11.24 4.79
CA THR A 540 7.10 -11.70 4.91
C THR A 540 6.27 -11.00 6.01
N GLY A 541 5.19 -10.32 5.62
CA GLY A 541 4.04 -9.98 6.48
C GLY A 541 2.91 -11.05 6.39
N SER A 542 1.75 -10.84 7.00
CA SER A 542 0.54 -11.67 6.80
C SER A 542 -0.75 -10.87 7.16
N TRP A 543 -1.89 -11.50 7.42
CA TRP A 543 -3.17 -10.84 7.76
C TRP A 543 -3.20 -10.31 9.21
N ASP A 544 -2.21 -9.50 9.62
CA ASP A 544 -1.67 -9.65 10.98
C ASP A 544 -0.84 -8.52 11.66
N ALA A 545 0.12 -8.87 12.53
CA ALA A 545 0.98 -7.94 13.29
C ALA A 545 2.46 -8.39 13.44
N THR A 546 2.78 -9.27 14.40
CA THR A 546 4.12 -9.36 15.02
C THR A 546 5.25 -9.96 14.16
N ALA A 547 6.49 -9.99 14.68
CA ALA A 547 7.70 -10.37 13.94
C ALA A 547 8.31 -11.71 14.37
N ARG A 548 8.94 -12.40 13.41
CA ARG A 548 9.79 -13.59 13.56
C ARG A 548 10.98 -13.44 12.58
N LEU A 549 12.17 -14.00 12.87
CA LEU A 549 13.35 -13.88 11.99
C LEU A 549 14.32 -15.04 12.28
N TRP A 550 14.75 -15.76 11.23
CA TRP A 550 15.27 -17.13 11.32
C TRP A 550 16.77 -17.21 10.90
N ASP A 551 17.32 -18.37 10.50
CA ASP A 551 18.70 -18.55 9.92
C ASP A 551 19.04 -19.96 9.38
N VAL A 552 20.01 -20.08 8.48
CA VAL A 552 20.22 -21.30 7.68
C VAL A 552 20.57 -22.55 8.48
N THR A 553 21.21 -22.47 9.65
CA THR A 553 21.47 -23.68 10.49
C THR A 553 21.93 -23.44 11.93
N SER A 554 22.12 -22.19 12.39
CA SER A 554 23.00 -21.93 13.55
C SER A 554 22.29 -21.65 14.88
N GLY A 555 21.10 -21.03 14.87
CA GLY A 555 20.38 -20.63 16.09
C GLY A 555 21.12 -19.58 16.95
N GLN A 556 22.04 -18.80 16.36
CA GLN A 556 22.87 -17.82 17.06
C GLN A 556 22.29 -16.39 17.00
N LEU A 557 21.15 -16.15 17.66
CA LEU A 557 20.42 -14.88 17.63
C LEU A 557 21.30 -13.67 18.04
N ILE A 558 21.26 -12.59 17.25
CA ILE A 558 22.20 -11.46 17.32
C ILE A 558 21.62 -10.27 18.12
N HIS A 559 20.61 -9.56 17.61
CA HIS A 559 19.96 -8.42 18.28
C HIS A 559 18.67 -7.95 17.57
N THR A 560 17.86 -7.12 18.23
CA THR A 560 16.51 -6.77 17.76
C THR A 560 16.20 -5.29 18.01
N LEU A 561 15.38 -4.67 17.15
CA LEU A 561 14.85 -3.32 17.38
C LEU A 561 13.47 -3.38 18.04
N GLN A 562 13.17 -2.43 18.92
CA GLN A 562 11.87 -2.30 19.57
C GLN A 562 10.88 -1.55 18.66
N GLU A 563 9.60 -1.90 18.73
CA GLU A 563 8.51 -1.05 18.25
C GLU A 563 8.37 0.25 19.07
N GLY A 564 7.85 1.30 18.44
CA GLY A 564 7.26 2.48 19.10
C GLY A 564 5.74 2.35 19.27
N PHE A 565 5.08 1.61 18.38
CA PHE A 565 3.66 1.23 18.46
C PHE A 565 3.54 -0.32 18.48
N ALA A 566 3.08 -0.98 17.41
CA ALA A 566 2.88 -2.44 17.43
C ALA A 566 2.80 -3.17 16.06
N ILE A 567 2.46 -2.46 14.98
CA ILE A 567 1.87 -3.01 13.75
C ILE A 567 2.57 -2.40 12.51
N VAL A 568 2.53 -3.09 11.37
CA VAL A 568 2.97 -2.59 10.06
C VAL A 568 1.98 -2.97 8.94
N GLU A 569 2.30 -3.75 7.89
CA GLU A 569 1.34 -4.30 6.89
C GLU A 569 1.92 -5.37 5.93
N SER A 570 2.64 -4.91 4.89
CA SER A 570 2.73 -5.63 3.59
C SER A 570 3.84 -5.09 2.67
N VAL A 571 4.13 -5.85 1.59
CA VAL A 571 5.26 -5.74 0.63
C VAL A 571 4.99 -6.47 -0.71
N ALA A 572 5.88 -6.34 -1.72
CA ALA A 572 5.84 -7.05 -3.02
C ALA A 572 7.16 -6.95 -3.82
N PHE A 573 7.86 -8.04 -4.16
CA PHE A 573 9.17 -7.99 -4.88
C PHE A 573 9.08 -7.84 -6.41
N SER A 574 10.23 -7.86 -7.12
CA SER A 574 10.61 -6.90 -8.20
C SER A 574 11.99 -7.23 -8.86
N PRO A 575 12.63 -6.39 -9.72
CA PRO A 575 13.89 -6.79 -10.42
C PRO A 575 15.23 -6.65 -9.64
N ASP A 576 16.22 -5.90 -10.13
CA ASP A 576 17.59 -5.77 -9.59
C ASP A 576 17.68 -5.17 -8.16
N GLY A 577 17.82 -6.04 -7.15
CA GLY A 577 17.79 -5.75 -5.69
C GLY A 577 18.51 -4.50 -5.17
N ARG A 578 17.78 -3.54 -4.56
CA ARG A 578 18.37 -2.29 -4.01
C ARG A 578 17.58 -1.56 -2.90
N TYR A 579 16.34 -1.94 -2.60
CA TYR A 579 15.38 -1.26 -1.71
C TYR A 579 14.36 -2.27 -1.12
N ALA A 580 13.52 -1.84 -0.17
CA ALA A 580 12.42 -2.66 0.41
C ALA A 580 11.22 -1.78 0.85
N LEU A 581 10.39 -2.24 1.81
CA LEU A 581 9.20 -1.58 2.40
C LEU A 581 8.73 -2.35 3.63
N THR A 582 7.97 -1.69 4.51
CA THR A 582 6.75 -2.24 5.14
C THR A 582 5.70 -1.11 5.24
N GLY A 583 4.41 -1.39 4.94
CA GLY A 583 3.31 -0.39 4.84
C GLY A 583 2.79 0.24 6.15
N SER A 584 1.47 0.18 6.40
CA SER A 584 0.71 0.65 7.59
C SER A 584 0.20 2.09 7.57
N TRP A 585 -0.19 2.63 8.75
CA TRP A 585 -0.43 4.05 8.96
C TRP A 585 -0.23 4.58 10.37
N ASP A 586 -0.10 5.92 10.42
CA ASP A 586 -0.52 6.80 11.52
C ASP A 586 -0.79 8.20 10.97
N ASN A 587 0.25 8.88 10.50
CA ASN A 587 0.22 9.66 9.26
C ASN A 587 1.52 9.42 8.44
N THR A 588 2.17 8.29 8.69
CA THR A 588 3.32 7.79 7.94
C THR A 588 3.25 6.27 7.83
N ALA A 589 3.71 5.73 6.70
CA ALA A 589 4.86 4.83 6.75
C ALA A 589 6.12 5.66 6.46
N ARG A 590 7.28 5.16 6.89
CA ARG A 590 8.50 5.99 7.08
C ARG A 590 9.55 5.68 6.02
N LEU A 591 10.82 5.93 6.33
CA LEU A 591 11.91 5.18 5.72
C LEU A 591 12.92 4.75 6.79
N TRP A 592 12.95 3.44 7.00
CA TRP A 592 14.06 2.69 7.59
C TRP A 592 14.83 1.97 6.48
N ASP A 593 15.87 1.21 6.82
CA ASP A 593 16.65 0.45 5.84
C ASP A 593 16.84 -1.01 6.25
N VAL A 594 17.51 -1.79 5.40
CA VAL A 594 18.40 -2.87 5.84
C VAL A 594 19.49 -2.34 6.80
N ALA A 595 20.33 -1.37 6.41
CA ALA A 595 21.37 -0.80 7.27
C ALA A 595 20.93 0.41 8.12
N SER A 596 20.75 1.58 7.49
CA SER A 596 20.42 2.88 8.11
C SER A 596 18.94 3.01 8.56
N GLY A 597 18.44 4.26 8.63
CA GLY A 597 17.03 4.62 8.75
C GLY A 597 16.83 6.06 9.23
N GLN A 598 16.44 6.99 8.35
CA GLN A 598 16.38 8.43 8.67
C GLN A 598 15.35 9.28 7.88
N LEU A 599 14.19 8.70 7.54
CA LEU A 599 12.87 9.37 7.40
C LEU A 599 12.89 10.89 7.05
N LEU A 600 12.71 11.24 5.77
CA LEU A 600 12.73 12.64 5.31
C LEU A 600 11.37 13.32 4.98
N HIS A 601 10.39 12.65 4.35
CA HIS A 601 9.21 13.36 3.77
C HIS A 601 7.90 12.56 3.70
N THR A 602 6.83 13.24 3.26
CA THR A 602 5.50 12.68 2.97
C THR A 602 4.86 13.38 1.77
N LEU A 603 4.57 12.61 0.71
CA LEU A 603 3.33 12.76 -0.08
C LEU A 603 2.38 11.59 0.29
N GLN A 604 1.13 11.57 -0.16
CA GLN A 604 0.02 10.76 0.39
C GLN A 604 -1.31 11.13 -0.28
N GLY A 605 -2.40 10.48 0.14
CA GLY A 605 -3.68 11.19 0.33
C GLY A 605 -4.88 10.62 -0.39
N HIS A 606 -4.88 9.34 -0.78
CA HIS A 606 -6.15 8.60 -0.97
C HIS A 606 -6.85 8.60 0.39
N THR A 607 -8.16 8.89 0.50
CA THR A 607 -8.69 9.23 1.86
C THR A 607 -9.17 8.03 2.67
N GLY A 608 -8.19 7.25 3.10
CA GLY A 608 -8.25 6.09 3.99
C GLY A 608 -7.32 5.00 3.47
N GLY A 609 -7.58 3.75 3.84
CA GLY A 609 -6.87 2.58 3.32
C GLY A 609 -6.83 2.53 1.79
N VAL A 610 -5.69 2.15 1.24
CA VAL A 610 -5.41 2.16 -0.21
C VAL A 610 -5.35 0.78 -0.85
N ASP A 611 -6.07 -0.17 -0.25
CA ASP A 611 -5.62 -1.54 -0.08
C ASP A 611 -5.78 -2.54 -1.26
N CYS A 612 -5.44 -2.09 -2.48
CA CYS A 612 -5.19 -2.90 -3.69
C CYS A 612 -4.09 -2.27 -4.58
N VAL A 613 -3.40 -3.10 -5.38
CA VAL A 613 -2.34 -2.74 -6.37
C VAL A 613 -2.23 -3.79 -7.50
N ALA A 614 -1.43 -3.48 -8.51
CA ALA A 614 -0.46 -4.42 -9.07
C ALA A 614 0.89 -3.72 -9.24
N PHE A 615 1.89 -4.46 -9.73
CA PHE A 615 3.35 -4.09 -9.68
C PHE A 615 3.58 -4.01 -11.27
N SER A 616 4.23 -2.95 -11.73
CA SER A 616 5.02 -2.81 -12.96
C SER A 616 6.53 -2.86 -12.64
N PRO A 617 7.23 -3.99 -12.84
CA PRO A 617 8.54 -4.21 -12.22
C PRO A 617 9.73 -3.60 -12.97
N ASP A 618 9.78 -3.63 -14.31
CA ASP A 618 10.84 -2.90 -15.04
C ASP A 618 10.62 -1.39 -14.92
N GLY A 619 9.34 -0.97 -14.90
CA GLY A 619 8.87 0.33 -14.49
C GLY A 619 9.48 0.76 -13.15
N GLN A 620 9.94 2.00 -13.07
CA GLN A 620 10.35 2.59 -11.80
C GLN A 620 9.10 3.11 -11.05
N THR A 621 8.05 2.27 -10.99
CA THR A 621 6.65 2.65 -11.26
C THR A 621 5.68 2.30 -10.11
N ALA A 622 4.54 3.02 -9.95
CA ALA A 622 3.68 2.87 -8.78
C ALA A 622 2.17 3.07 -8.92
N LEU A 623 1.50 2.52 -7.90
CA LEU A 623 0.06 2.32 -7.78
C LEU A 623 -0.32 2.04 -6.31
N THR A 624 -1.54 2.44 -5.93
CA THR A 624 -2.45 1.93 -4.87
C THR A 624 -3.88 2.41 -5.17
N SER A 625 -4.86 2.07 -4.33
CA SER A 625 -6.28 2.40 -4.51
C SER A 625 -6.89 3.15 -3.32
N SER A 626 -8.22 3.12 -3.06
CA SER A 626 -8.97 3.49 -1.81
C SER A 626 -10.50 3.49 -2.14
N TRP A 627 -11.42 4.28 -1.54
CA TRP A 627 -12.85 4.39 -2.01
C TRP A 627 -12.98 5.48 -3.07
N ASP A 628 -12.08 5.48 -4.06
CA ASP A 628 -11.41 6.70 -4.51
C ASP A 628 -11.72 7.28 -5.89
N ALA A 629 -12.83 8.05 -5.97
CA ALA A 629 -13.33 8.83 -7.10
C ALA A 629 -12.28 9.45 -8.07
N THR A 630 -11.11 9.88 -7.58
CA THR A 630 -10.05 10.62 -8.30
C THR A 630 -8.61 10.09 -8.09
N ALA A 631 -8.44 8.77 -7.80
CA ALA A 631 -7.18 8.00 -7.90
C ALA A 631 -6.32 8.28 -9.15
N ARG A 632 -5.04 7.87 -9.12
CA ARG A 632 -3.98 8.65 -9.74
C ARG A 632 -2.75 7.95 -10.33
N LEU A 633 -2.20 8.49 -11.44
CA LEU A 633 -0.87 8.14 -11.99
C LEU A 633 0.19 8.48 -10.91
N TRP A 634 1.22 7.66 -10.63
CA TRP A 634 2.09 7.86 -9.44
C TRP A 634 3.51 7.25 -9.45
N ASP A 635 4.53 8.05 -9.12
CA ASP A 635 5.97 7.86 -9.37
C ASP A 635 6.75 7.12 -8.27
N THR A 636 7.25 5.90 -8.53
CA THR A 636 8.04 5.13 -7.54
C THR A 636 9.48 5.62 -7.40
N ALA A 637 10.09 6.20 -8.43
CA ALA A 637 11.47 6.70 -8.37
C ALA A 637 11.63 7.89 -7.41
N SER A 638 10.62 8.75 -7.33
CA SER A 638 10.63 9.99 -6.53
C SER A 638 9.61 10.03 -5.40
N GLY A 639 8.61 9.15 -5.41
CA GLY A 639 7.50 9.18 -4.48
C GLY A 639 6.55 10.34 -4.72
N GLN A 640 6.09 10.53 -5.97
CA GLN A 640 5.23 11.66 -6.31
C GLN A 640 4.02 11.33 -7.18
N LEU A 641 2.92 12.00 -6.85
CA LEU A 641 1.70 12.01 -7.64
C LEU A 641 1.96 12.58 -9.04
N ILE A 642 1.47 11.90 -10.08
CA ILE A 642 1.61 12.32 -11.48
C ILE A 642 0.29 12.84 -12.07
N TYR A 643 -0.89 12.25 -11.81
CA TYR A 643 -2.18 12.81 -12.31
C TYR A 643 -3.43 12.42 -11.55
N THR A 644 -4.40 13.34 -11.55
CA THR A 644 -5.73 13.26 -10.92
C THR A 644 -6.84 13.05 -11.96
N LEU A 645 -7.57 11.91 -12.01
CA LEU A 645 -8.62 11.70 -13.04
C LEU A 645 -9.85 10.85 -12.63
N GLU A 646 -10.98 11.15 -13.28
CA GLU A 646 -12.10 11.74 -12.53
C GLU A 646 -13.48 11.68 -13.18
N GLY A 647 -14.51 11.90 -12.34
CA GLY A 647 -15.87 12.36 -12.68
C GLY A 647 -17.07 11.68 -11.97
N HIS A 648 -16.90 10.49 -11.40
CA HIS A 648 -17.93 9.58 -10.80
C HIS A 648 -17.29 8.75 -9.63
N THR A 649 -17.96 7.81 -8.94
CA THR A 649 -18.85 7.98 -7.77
C THR A 649 -18.57 6.97 -6.59
N ASN A 650 -18.93 5.65 -6.64
CA ASN A 650 -19.23 4.87 -5.40
C ASN A 650 -18.98 3.30 -5.27
N GLU A 651 -18.45 2.56 -6.25
CA GLU A 651 -18.18 1.08 -6.22
C GLU A 651 -17.26 0.63 -7.41
N VAL A 652 -16.13 -0.11 -7.25
CA VAL A 652 -15.10 -0.58 -8.26
C VAL A 652 -13.77 -1.22 -7.72
N ARG A 653 -13.73 -2.07 -6.68
CA ARG A 653 -12.49 -2.44 -5.89
C ARG A 653 -11.08 -2.65 -6.52
N ALA A 654 -10.78 -3.77 -7.21
CA ALA A 654 -9.41 -4.31 -7.35
C ALA A 654 -8.96 -4.54 -8.82
N VAL A 655 -7.71 -4.21 -9.14
CA VAL A 655 -7.31 -3.67 -10.46
C VAL A 655 -5.79 -3.76 -10.70
N ALA A 656 -5.36 -3.95 -11.95
CA ALA A 656 -3.97 -4.23 -12.33
C ALA A 656 -3.64 -3.99 -13.84
N PHE A 657 -2.44 -4.36 -14.30
CA PHE A 657 -1.71 -3.62 -15.35
C PHE A 657 -1.03 -4.41 -16.48
N SER A 658 -1.15 -3.86 -17.70
CA SER A 658 -0.56 -4.25 -19.00
C SER A 658 0.99 -4.28 -19.08
N PRO A 659 1.59 -4.18 -20.28
CA PRO A 659 3.04 -3.89 -20.38
C PRO A 659 3.50 -3.00 -21.54
N ASP A 660 2.71 -2.72 -22.59
CA ASP A 660 3.04 -1.68 -23.59
C ASP A 660 3.20 -0.31 -22.91
N GLY A 661 2.48 -0.13 -21.79
CA GLY A 661 2.60 0.97 -20.85
C GLY A 661 2.02 2.29 -21.35
N GLN A 662 1.37 2.32 -22.50
CA GLN A 662 0.72 3.52 -23.04
C GLN A 662 -0.74 3.63 -22.63
N THR A 663 -1.33 2.52 -22.19
CA THR A 663 -2.72 2.44 -21.76
C THR A 663 -2.85 1.49 -20.58
N VAL A 664 -3.93 1.67 -19.83
CA VAL A 664 -4.75 0.55 -19.39
C VAL A 664 -6.20 0.97 -19.66
N LEU A 665 -7.06 0.00 -19.93
CA LEU A 665 -8.47 0.17 -20.24
C LEU A 665 -9.33 -0.53 -19.18
N THR A 666 -10.32 0.20 -18.67
CA THR A 666 -10.54 0.25 -17.23
C THR A 666 -11.99 -0.05 -16.81
N GLY A 667 -12.21 -1.18 -16.11
CA GLY A 667 -13.56 -1.64 -15.79
C GLY A 667 -14.18 -0.82 -14.66
N SER A 668 -15.35 -0.18 -14.89
CA SER A 668 -16.03 0.61 -13.86
C SER A 668 -17.49 1.05 -14.13
N ALA A 669 -18.20 1.66 -13.16
CA ALA A 669 -19.49 1.12 -12.73
C ALA A 669 -20.66 2.00 -12.18
N ASP A 670 -20.95 3.19 -12.70
CA ASP A 670 -22.34 3.70 -12.86
C ASP A 670 -22.44 4.40 -14.22
N ASP A 671 -22.39 3.56 -15.25
CA ASP A 671 -22.05 3.97 -16.61
C ASP A 671 -20.68 4.68 -16.66
N THR A 672 -19.59 3.99 -16.25
CA THR A 672 -18.23 4.58 -16.28
C THR A 672 -17.03 3.60 -16.45
N ALA A 673 -16.69 3.08 -17.65
CA ALA A 673 -15.52 2.20 -17.94
C ALA A 673 -14.77 2.57 -19.26
N ARG A 674 -13.43 2.65 -19.36
CA ARG A 674 -12.79 3.20 -20.60
C ARG A 674 -11.32 2.87 -20.87
N LEU A 675 -10.94 2.88 -22.15
CA LEU A 675 -9.59 3.13 -22.63
C LEU A 675 -9.23 4.62 -22.51
N TRP A 676 -8.15 4.89 -21.77
CA TRP A 676 -7.48 6.18 -21.77
C TRP A 676 -5.98 5.98 -22.08
N ASP A 677 -5.28 7.03 -22.50
CA ASP A 677 -3.83 6.98 -22.66
C ASP A 677 -3.11 7.48 -21.40
N VAL A 678 -2.12 6.70 -20.98
CA VAL A 678 -1.25 6.87 -19.81
C VAL A 678 -0.46 8.17 -19.90
N SER A 679 -0.23 8.70 -21.10
CA SER A 679 0.38 10.03 -21.23
C SER A 679 -0.49 11.20 -20.77
N GLY A 680 -1.80 10.99 -20.52
CA GLY A 680 -2.62 11.87 -19.68
C GLY A 680 -3.78 12.63 -20.35
N GLY A 681 -4.41 12.14 -21.44
CA GLY A 681 -5.39 12.97 -22.16
C GLY A 681 -6.25 12.30 -23.23
N GLN A 682 -6.45 13.01 -24.36
CA GLN A 682 -7.14 12.60 -25.60
C GLN A 682 -8.53 11.96 -25.39
N THR A 683 -9.12 11.25 -26.37
CA THR A 683 -10.44 10.58 -26.27
C THR A 683 -10.64 9.47 -27.32
N VAL A 684 -11.39 8.43 -26.96
CA VAL A 684 -11.91 7.32 -27.82
C VAL A 684 -13.39 7.05 -27.43
N HIS A 685 -13.93 5.83 -27.51
CA HIS A 685 -15.20 5.48 -26.83
C HIS A 685 -14.97 5.03 -25.38
N SER A 686 -16.06 4.83 -24.64
CA SER A 686 -16.15 4.17 -23.33
C SER A 686 -16.84 2.82 -23.48
N LEU A 687 -16.69 1.91 -22.51
CA LEU A 687 -16.52 0.49 -22.78
C LEU A 687 -17.39 -0.36 -21.85
N GLU A 688 -18.63 -0.53 -22.28
CA GLU A 688 -19.83 -0.18 -21.51
C GLU A 688 -20.40 -1.38 -20.70
N GLY A 689 -21.70 -1.39 -20.41
CA GLY A 689 -22.47 -2.43 -21.10
C GLY A 689 -23.79 -2.93 -20.54
N HIS A 690 -23.96 -2.94 -19.23
CA HIS A 690 -24.97 -3.77 -18.56
C HIS A 690 -24.97 -3.46 -17.04
N THR A 691 -25.14 -4.46 -16.17
CA THR A 691 -26.18 -4.35 -15.13
C THR A 691 -25.81 -4.68 -13.67
N ASP A 692 -24.57 -5.05 -13.28
CA ASP A 692 -24.07 -4.69 -11.93
C ASP A 692 -22.54 -4.78 -11.73
N PHE A 693 -21.99 -5.78 -11.02
CA PHE A 693 -20.60 -5.78 -10.58
C PHE A 693 -19.59 -6.10 -11.71
N VAL A 694 -18.76 -5.13 -12.09
CA VAL A 694 -17.55 -5.36 -12.93
C VAL A 694 -16.40 -5.79 -11.92
N VAL A 695 -15.56 -6.83 -12.18
CA VAL A 695 -14.54 -7.49 -11.26
C VAL A 695 -13.11 -7.81 -11.83
N SER A 696 -12.51 -8.97 -11.53
CA SER A 696 -11.07 -9.34 -11.40
C SER A 696 -10.15 -9.30 -12.66
N ALA A 697 -8.80 -9.31 -12.57
CA ALA A 697 -7.92 -8.99 -13.72
C ALA A 697 -6.52 -9.71 -13.87
N ALA A 698 -6.05 -9.95 -15.12
CA ALA A 698 -4.76 -10.55 -15.52
C ALA A 698 -4.22 -10.19 -16.96
N PHE A 699 -3.37 -11.00 -17.62
CA PHE A 699 -2.80 -10.71 -18.96
C PHE A 699 -2.46 -11.96 -19.83
N SER A 700 -1.66 -11.86 -20.91
CA SER A 700 -1.03 -13.03 -21.61
C SER A 700 0.50 -12.95 -21.79
N PRO A 701 1.17 -14.03 -22.24
CA PRO A 701 2.24 -13.94 -23.25
C PRO A 701 1.87 -14.08 -24.75
N ASP A 702 0.72 -14.65 -25.10
CA ASP A 702 0.28 -14.97 -26.47
C ASP A 702 0.47 -13.85 -27.52
N GLY A 703 0.25 -12.59 -27.14
CA GLY A 703 0.42 -11.43 -28.01
C GLY A 703 -0.85 -10.71 -28.47
N LYS A 704 -2.07 -11.19 -28.15
CA LYS A 704 -3.36 -10.71 -28.68
C LYS A 704 -4.49 -10.61 -27.65
N THR A 705 -4.80 -11.78 -27.02
CA THR A 705 -6.63 -13.22 -25.33
C THR A 705 -6.60 -13.45 -23.73
N ILE A 706 -7.73 -13.25 -23.01
CA ILE A 706 -7.89 -13.27 -21.52
C ILE A 706 -9.39 -13.29 -21.09
N LEU A 707 -9.75 -13.85 -19.91
CA LEU A 707 -11.17 -14.14 -19.52
C LEU A 707 -11.72 -13.38 -18.28
N THR A 708 -11.78 -13.97 -17.07
CA THR A 708 -12.30 -13.38 -15.78
C THR A 708 -13.85 -13.18 -15.65
N GLY A 709 -14.29 -12.67 -14.50
CA GLY A 709 -15.41 -13.14 -13.67
C GLY A 709 -16.88 -13.03 -14.13
N SER A 710 -17.81 -13.64 -13.38
CA SER A 710 -19.25 -13.33 -13.45
C SER A 710 -20.09 -13.84 -12.25
N LYS A 711 -21.22 -13.18 -11.92
CA LYS A 711 -22.25 -13.58 -10.92
C LYS A 711 -23.63 -12.97 -11.21
N ASP A 712 -24.71 -13.62 -10.77
CA ASP A 712 -26.11 -13.18 -10.55
C ASP A 712 -26.87 -12.25 -11.55
N ALA A 713 -26.28 -11.79 -12.67
CA ALA A 713 -26.93 -10.82 -13.57
C ALA A 713 -26.62 -10.99 -15.08
N THR A 714 -26.24 -9.89 -15.76
CA THR A 714 -25.95 -9.81 -17.20
C THR A 714 -24.60 -9.10 -17.43
N ALA A 715 -24.08 -9.07 -18.65
CA ALA A 715 -22.69 -9.51 -18.84
C ALA A 715 -21.96 -9.03 -20.11
N ARG A 716 -20.66 -9.36 -20.26
CA ARG A 716 -19.81 -8.95 -21.42
C ARG A 716 -18.55 -9.81 -21.69
N LEU A 717 -17.96 -9.61 -22.86
CA LEU A 717 -16.78 -10.22 -23.48
C LEU A 717 -16.24 -9.24 -24.52
N TRP A 718 -15.06 -9.45 -25.12
CA TRP A 718 -14.45 -8.45 -26.02
C TRP A 718 -13.39 -9.07 -26.96
N ASP A 719 -12.55 -8.27 -27.66
CA ASP A 719 -11.53 -8.76 -28.62
C ASP A 719 -10.58 -7.63 -29.11
N THR A 720 -9.28 -7.89 -29.16
CA THR A 720 -8.26 -6.92 -29.58
C THR A 720 -8.14 -6.68 -31.10
N VAL A 721 -8.94 -7.35 -31.93
CA VAL A 721 -8.88 -7.24 -33.41
C VAL A 721 -9.93 -6.26 -33.99
N SER A 722 -11.11 -6.11 -33.38
CA SER A 722 -12.26 -5.42 -34.00
C SER A 722 -12.78 -4.14 -33.32
N GLY A 723 -12.47 -3.89 -32.04
CA GLY A 723 -12.46 -2.55 -31.45
C GLY A 723 -13.79 -1.80 -31.22
N GLN A 724 -14.90 -2.51 -31.01
CA GLN A 724 -16.26 -2.07 -30.62
C GLN A 724 -17.06 -3.26 -30.11
N LEU A 725 -18.22 -3.12 -29.47
CA LEU A 725 -19.11 -4.28 -29.24
C LEU A 725 -19.65 -4.85 -30.56
N LEU A 726 -20.00 -6.14 -30.65
CA LEU A 726 -20.50 -6.85 -31.83
C LEU A 726 -21.51 -7.97 -31.49
N HIS A 727 -21.10 -9.03 -30.76
CA HIS A 727 -21.94 -10.19 -30.35
C HIS A 727 -21.89 -10.41 -28.82
N THR A 728 -21.56 -11.60 -28.28
CA THR A 728 -21.81 -12.12 -26.89
C THR A 728 -21.15 -13.51 -26.69
N LEU A 729 -21.16 -14.12 -25.49
CA LEU A 729 -21.18 -15.59 -25.31
C LEU A 729 -22.34 -16.10 -24.46
N GLU A 730 -22.28 -15.96 -23.12
CA GLU A 730 -23.20 -16.51 -22.08
C GLU A 730 -22.84 -17.90 -21.55
N GLY A 731 -23.24 -18.15 -20.30
CA GLY A 731 -23.10 -19.43 -19.58
C GLY A 731 -24.41 -19.93 -18.94
N HIS A 732 -25.56 -19.36 -19.32
CA HIS A 732 -26.94 -19.59 -18.82
C HIS A 732 -27.20 -19.23 -17.34
N ILE A 733 -26.41 -19.75 -16.42
CA ILE A 733 -26.28 -19.29 -15.02
C ILE A 733 -24.78 -19.28 -14.63
N GLY A 734 -23.92 -19.12 -15.63
CA GLY A 734 -22.55 -19.61 -15.69
C GLY A 734 -21.47 -18.62 -15.25
N GLU A 735 -21.13 -18.66 -13.98
CA GLU A 735 -20.17 -17.81 -13.28
C GLU A 735 -18.70 -18.07 -13.64
N ILE A 736 -17.85 -17.06 -13.46
CA ILE A 736 -16.41 -17.12 -13.73
C ILE A 736 -15.65 -16.51 -12.55
N THR A 737 -14.43 -16.99 -12.29
CA THR A 737 -13.71 -16.74 -11.04
C THR A 737 -12.40 -15.99 -11.17
N SER A 738 -11.51 -16.48 -12.04
CA SER A 738 -10.06 -16.28 -11.94
C SER A 738 -9.43 -16.22 -13.35
N VAL A 739 -8.15 -16.57 -13.53
CA VAL A 739 -7.50 -16.99 -14.81
C VAL A 739 -6.04 -17.44 -14.55
N ALA A 740 -5.45 -18.36 -15.33
CA ALA A 740 -4.00 -18.63 -15.38
C ALA A 740 -3.53 -19.44 -16.62
N PHE A 741 -2.43 -19.05 -17.27
CA PHE A 741 -2.08 -19.36 -18.68
C PHE A 741 -1.01 -20.46 -18.94
N SER A 742 -0.98 -21.11 -20.13
CA SER A 742 0.18 -21.81 -20.74
C SER A 742 -0.04 -22.19 -22.26
N PRO A 743 0.98 -22.57 -23.10
CA PRO A 743 0.99 -22.97 -24.54
C PRO A 743 0.20 -22.30 -25.70
N ASP A 744 -0.16 -23.09 -26.73
CA ASP A 744 -0.01 -22.70 -28.15
C ASP A 744 -1.07 -21.79 -28.84
N GLY A 745 -1.74 -20.90 -28.10
CA GLY A 745 -2.63 -19.85 -28.66
C GLY A 745 -3.99 -20.29 -29.21
N GLN A 746 -4.46 -21.51 -28.94
CA GLN A 746 -5.67 -22.08 -29.59
C GLN A 746 -6.99 -22.00 -28.79
N THR A 747 -6.98 -22.22 -27.46
CA THR A 747 -8.17 -22.59 -26.67
C THR A 747 -8.13 -22.02 -25.24
N ALA A 748 -8.98 -21.06 -24.86
CA ALA A 748 -9.00 -20.42 -23.55
C ALA A 748 -9.82 -21.21 -22.49
N LEU A 749 -9.71 -20.93 -21.18
CA LEU A 749 -10.32 -21.76 -20.10
C LEU A 749 -11.01 -20.98 -18.98
N THR A 750 -12.35 -21.04 -18.93
CA THR A 750 -13.15 -20.46 -17.84
C THR A 750 -14.56 -21.06 -17.59
N GLY A 751 -14.78 -21.53 -16.35
CA GLY A 751 -15.92 -22.30 -15.83
C GLY A 751 -17.28 -21.58 -15.69
N SER A 752 -18.25 -22.19 -14.96
CA SER A 752 -19.68 -21.88 -15.09
C SER A 752 -20.53 -21.98 -13.79
N LYS A 753 -21.62 -22.75 -13.76
CA LYS A 753 -22.94 -22.40 -13.17
C LYS A 753 -24.13 -23.05 -13.90
N ASP A 754 -23.95 -24.08 -14.75
CA ASP A 754 -25.08 -24.69 -15.50
C ASP A 754 -24.81 -26.12 -15.99
N ALA A 755 -25.85 -26.97 -16.02
CA ALA A 755 -25.79 -28.35 -16.52
C ALA A 755 -25.67 -28.45 -18.07
N THR A 756 -25.68 -27.32 -18.79
CA THR A 756 -25.37 -27.20 -20.22
C THR A 756 -24.38 -26.06 -20.49
N ALA A 757 -23.47 -25.82 -19.54
CA ALA A 757 -22.55 -24.67 -19.42
C ALA A 757 -21.65 -24.28 -20.61
N ARG A 758 -21.60 -25.11 -21.67
CA ARG A 758 -20.84 -24.93 -22.92
C ARG A 758 -19.30 -25.10 -22.78
N LEU A 759 -18.68 -25.80 -23.72
CA LEU A 759 -17.29 -25.63 -24.18
C LEU A 759 -17.03 -24.23 -24.82
N TRP A 760 -15.86 -23.93 -25.41
CA TRP A 760 -15.57 -23.21 -26.70
C TRP A 760 -14.07 -23.39 -27.10
N ASP A 761 -13.62 -22.76 -28.21
CA ASP A 761 -12.22 -22.34 -28.48
C ASP A 761 -12.19 -20.93 -29.14
N THR A 762 -11.00 -20.34 -29.37
CA THR A 762 -10.72 -18.87 -29.33
C THR A 762 -11.69 -17.92 -30.06
N ALA A 763 -11.39 -17.44 -31.27
CA ALA A 763 -12.23 -16.50 -32.04
C ALA A 763 -13.17 -17.21 -33.07
N SER A 764 -13.48 -18.50 -32.83
CA SER A 764 -13.65 -19.67 -33.77
C SER A 764 -15.07 -20.36 -33.77
N GLY A 765 -15.26 -21.67 -34.08
CA GLY A 765 -16.59 -22.35 -33.97
C GLY A 765 -16.81 -23.85 -34.36
N GLN A 766 -17.20 -24.73 -33.40
CA GLN A 766 -17.91 -26.06 -33.47
C GLN A 766 -18.49 -26.45 -32.06
N LEU A 767 -19.06 -27.65 -31.78
CA LEU A 767 -19.62 -28.00 -30.43
C LEU A 767 -19.74 -29.46 -29.89
N LEU A 768 -19.61 -29.59 -28.54
CA LEU A 768 -19.82 -30.72 -27.58
C LEU A 768 -20.08 -30.27 -26.08
N HIS A 769 -19.13 -30.27 -25.09
CA HIS A 769 -19.38 -30.18 -23.60
C HIS A 769 -18.29 -29.50 -22.66
N THR A 770 -18.64 -29.08 -21.40
CA THR A 770 -17.89 -28.38 -20.27
C THR A 770 -17.03 -29.20 -19.27
N LEU A 771 -17.17 -30.52 -19.03
CA LEU A 771 -17.98 -31.55 -19.69
C LEU A 771 -19.46 -31.55 -19.25
N GLU A 772 -19.83 -32.43 -18.32
CA GLU A 772 -21.19 -32.71 -17.81
C GLU A 772 -21.05 -33.37 -16.42
N GLY A 773 -22.11 -33.98 -15.86
CA GLY A 773 -22.11 -34.72 -14.58
C GLY A 773 -21.92 -33.89 -13.30
N HIS A 774 -21.28 -32.72 -13.43
CA HIS A 774 -21.22 -31.63 -12.46
C HIS A 774 -22.60 -31.24 -11.90
N THR A 775 -22.68 -31.02 -10.58
CA THR A 775 -23.98 -30.75 -9.91
C THR A 775 -23.83 -30.03 -8.57
N GLY A 776 -22.87 -29.11 -8.44
CA GLY A 776 -22.67 -28.33 -7.22
C GLY A 776 -21.84 -27.07 -7.43
N GLU A 777 -20.61 -27.03 -6.91
CA GLU A 777 -19.71 -25.87 -6.94
C GLU A 777 -18.24 -26.28 -7.23
N ILE A 778 -17.37 -25.34 -7.67
CA ILE A 778 -15.90 -25.40 -7.49
C ILE A 778 -15.41 -24.05 -6.97
N THR A 779 -15.05 -23.06 -7.79
CA THR A 779 -14.22 -21.92 -7.29
C THR A 779 -12.95 -21.67 -8.12
N SER A 780 -12.14 -22.73 -8.29
CA SER A 780 -10.77 -22.66 -8.86
C SER A 780 -10.17 -24.05 -9.16
N VAL A 781 -9.21 -24.12 -10.09
CA VAL A 781 -8.27 -25.26 -10.36
C VAL A 781 -6.88 -24.64 -10.67
N ALA A 782 -5.77 -25.38 -10.73
CA ALA A 782 -4.43 -24.86 -11.10
C ALA A 782 -3.66 -25.81 -12.05
N PHE A 783 -2.56 -25.40 -12.72
CA PHE A 783 -1.81 -26.28 -13.66
C PHE A 783 -0.30 -26.02 -13.93
N SER A 784 0.47 -26.88 -14.62
CA SER A 784 1.93 -27.01 -14.33
C SER A 784 2.93 -27.04 -15.55
N PRO A 785 4.15 -27.67 -15.57
CA PRO A 785 5.16 -27.50 -16.68
C PRO A 785 5.35 -28.51 -17.84
N ASP A 786 4.59 -29.59 -18.04
CA ASP A 786 4.70 -30.50 -19.23
C ASP A 786 3.33 -31.10 -19.64
N GLY A 787 2.55 -30.42 -20.52
CA GLY A 787 1.09 -30.47 -20.83
C GLY A 787 0.37 -31.82 -21.04
N ARG A 788 0.68 -32.80 -20.19
CA ARG A 788 0.77 -34.23 -20.50
C ARG A 788 0.54 -35.03 -19.21
N THR A 789 -0.53 -34.73 -18.48
CA THR A 789 -1.02 -35.48 -17.30
C THR A 789 -1.94 -34.60 -16.41
N ALA A 790 -2.67 -35.16 -15.43
CA ALA A 790 -3.64 -34.42 -14.59
C ALA A 790 -3.72 -34.93 -13.12
N LEU A 791 -4.39 -34.15 -12.26
CA LEU A 791 -4.58 -34.39 -10.80
C LEU A 791 -5.67 -33.43 -10.29
N THR A 792 -6.81 -33.92 -9.80
CA THR A 792 -8.01 -33.06 -9.64
C THR A 792 -9.04 -33.64 -8.68
N GLY A 793 -9.88 -32.78 -8.10
CA GLY A 793 -10.96 -33.20 -7.21
C GLY A 793 -11.88 -32.11 -6.66
N SER A 794 -13.10 -32.53 -6.35
CA SER A 794 -14.15 -31.80 -5.64
C SER A 794 -15.21 -32.84 -5.22
N LYS A 795 -16.13 -32.54 -4.30
CA LYS A 795 -16.90 -33.55 -3.53
C LYS A 795 -17.49 -34.66 -4.40
N ASP A 796 -17.02 -35.88 -4.12
CA ASP A 796 -17.40 -37.11 -4.81
C ASP A 796 -17.33 -38.31 -3.85
N SER A 797 -16.14 -38.55 -3.29
CA SER A 797 -15.75 -39.65 -2.40
C SER A 797 -14.23 -39.66 -2.24
N ASN A 798 -13.51 -39.38 -3.33
CA ASN A 798 -12.17 -38.78 -3.39
C ASN A 798 -11.82 -38.49 -4.86
N ALA A 799 -12.68 -37.71 -5.53
CA ALA A 799 -12.62 -37.39 -6.96
C ALA A 799 -12.67 -38.60 -7.94
N ARG A 800 -12.56 -38.32 -9.25
CA ARG A 800 -12.47 -39.31 -10.34
C ARG A 800 -11.05 -39.39 -10.92
N LEU A 801 -10.85 -39.80 -12.19
CA LEU A 801 -9.50 -40.00 -12.75
C LEU A 801 -9.38 -39.75 -14.27
N TRP A 802 -10.44 -39.37 -14.97
CA TRP A 802 -10.50 -39.26 -16.44
C TRP A 802 -9.91 -40.45 -17.24
N ASP A 803 -9.56 -40.24 -18.52
CA ASP A 803 -8.78 -41.13 -19.44
C ASP A 803 -8.66 -40.54 -20.86
N THR A 804 -7.75 -41.07 -21.68
CA THR A 804 -7.69 -40.89 -23.15
C THR A 804 -7.50 -42.21 -23.91
N THR A 805 -7.40 -43.36 -23.21
CA THR A 805 -6.65 -44.52 -23.71
C THR A 805 -7.44 -45.84 -23.83
N SER A 806 -8.21 -46.26 -22.82
CA SER A 806 -8.52 -47.70 -22.66
C SER A 806 -9.65 -48.11 -21.69
N GLY A 807 -10.27 -47.21 -20.92
CA GLY A 807 -11.47 -47.52 -20.12
C GLY A 807 -11.26 -48.34 -18.83
N GLN A 808 -10.09 -48.29 -18.19
CA GLN A 808 -9.69 -49.24 -17.13
C GLN A 808 -9.91 -48.69 -15.70
N LEU A 809 -11.09 -48.87 -15.12
CA LEU A 809 -11.31 -48.62 -13.68
C LEU A 809 -10.70 -49.77 -12.85
N LEU A 810 -9.55 -49.53 -12.19
CA LEU A 810 -8.75 -50.58 -11.53
C LEU A 810 -8.44 -50.34 -10.05
N HIS A 811 -7.79 -49.22 -9.70
CA HIS A 811 -7.09 -49.02 -8.41
C HIS A 811 -7.28 -47.60 -7.83
N ALA A 812 -7.10 -47.49 -6.51
CA ALA A 812 -7.06 -46.25 -5.74
C ALA A 812 -6.25 -46.47 -4.44
N LEU A 813 -5.85 -45.38 -3.76
CA LEU A 813 -5.21 -45.43 -2.44
C LEU A 813 -6.09 -44.66 -1.44
N GLU A 814 -6.81 -45.35 -0.55
CA GLU A 814 -7.93 -44.76 0.20
C GLU A 814 -7.82 -44.95 1.72
N GLY A 815 -8.01 -43.87 2.49
CA GLY A 815 -7.81 -43.80 3.94
C GLY A 815 -7.66 -42.41 4.58
N ASN A 816 -8.16 -41.31 3.98
CA ASN A 816 -8.13 -39.94 4.55
C ASN A 816 -9.34 -39.66 5.48
N ALA A 817 -9.52 -38.40 5.89
CA ALA A 817 -10.15 -38.05 7.16
C ALA A 817 -11.58 -37.45 7.10
N ILE A 818 -11.76 -36.13 6.89
CA ILE A 818 -13.04 -35.45 7.21
C ILE A 818 -13.51 -34.37 6.21
N SER A 819 -12.65 -33.40 5.81
CA SER A 819 -13.13 -32.18 5.10
C SER A 819 -12.05 -31.44 4.29
N TRP A 820 -12.49 -30.38 3.59
CA TRP A 820 -11.72 -29.36 2.88
C TRP A 820 -10.80 -29.86 1.74
N VAL A 821 -9.96 -28.97 1.19
CA VAL A 821 -9.45 -29.00 -0.18
C VAL A 821 -9.93 -27.73 -0.88
N THR A 822 -9.24 -26.59 -0.79
CA THR A 822 -9.89 -25.28 -1.00
C THR A 822 -9.07 -24.18 -1.68
N SER A 823 -7.76 -24.28 -1.92
CA SER A 823 -7.04 -23.29 -2.78
C SER A 823 -5.85 -23.92 -3.49
N VAL A 824 -5.44 -23.41 -4.66
CA VAL A 824 -4.63 -24.16 -5.64
C VAL A 824 -3.63 -23.33 -6.46
N ALA A 825 -2.36 -23.77 -6.60
CA ALA A 825 -1.35 -23.05 -7.39
C ALA A 825 -0.12 -23.87 -7.91
N PHE A 826 0.56 -23.31 -8.92
CA PHE A 826 1.87 -23.68 -9.48
C PHE A 826 2.58 -22.39 -9.98
N SER A 827 3.90 -22.21 -10.10
CA SER A 827 5.10 -23.03 -9.79
C SER A 827 5.75 -23.82 -10.96
N PRO A 828 6.94 -23.41 -11.47
CA PRO A 828 7.61 -24.05 -12.62
C PRO A 828 8.24 -25.46 -12.51
N ASP A 829 8.06 -26.27 -11.45
CA ASP A 829 8.47 -27.70 -11.45
C ASP A 829 7.29 -28.69 -11.62
N GLY A 830 6.21 -28.54 -10.86
CA GLY A 830 5.01 -29.39 -11.02
C GLY A 830 5.17 -30.89 -10.69
N GLN A 831 6.21 -31.27 -9.95
CA GLN A 831 6.46 -32.61 -9.40
C GLN A 831 6.45 -32.62 -7.85
N THR A 832 6.92 -31.52 -7.25
CA THR A 832 6.99 -31.15 -5.81
C THR A 832 5.63 -30.95 -5.11
N ALA A 833 4.68 -31.89 -5.26
CA ALA A 833 3.30 -31.76 -4.76
C ALA A 833 3.24 -31.51 -3.24
N LEU A 834 2.59 -30.42 -2.81
CA LEU A 834 2.53 -29.93 -1.43
C LEU A 834 1.11 -29.80 -0.86
N THR A 835 1.00 -29.83 0.46
CA THR A 835 -0.27 -29.65 1.18
C THR A 835 -0.18 -28.54 2.23
N GLY A 836 -0.94 -27.48 2.02
CA GLY A 836 -1.32 -26.52 3.04
C GLY A 836 -2.35 -27.13 3.96
N SER A 837 -1.92 -27.54 5.16
CA SER A 837 -2.75 -28.32 6.10
C SER A 837 -4.04 -27.60 6.57
N LEU A 838 -4.80 -28.21 7.47
CA LEU A 838 -5.17 -27.59 8.76
C LEU A 838 -5.36 -28.67 9.86
N ASP A 839 -4.46 -29.66 9.87
CA ASP A 839 -4.57 -30.93 10.60
C ASP A 839 -3.36 -31.26 11.51
N GLY A 840 -2.28 -30.47 11.45
CA GLY A 840 -1.01 -30.75 12.11
C GLY A 840 -0.15 -31.87 11.50
N ILE A 841 -0.57 -32.50 10.39
CA ILE A 841 0.17 -33.54 9.63
C ILE A 841 0.14 -33.21 8.13
N ALA A 842 0.40 -31.93 7.84
CA ALA A 842 0.75 -31.41 6.52
C ALA A 842 2.08 -32.02 6.00
N ARG A 843 2.20 -32.06 4.67
CA ARG A 843 3.21 -32.85 3.94
C ARG A 843 3.52 -32.35 2.52
N LEU A 844 4.52 -32.96 1.92
CA LEU A 844 4.65 -33.17 0.47
C LEU A 844 4.26 -34.63 0.14
N TRP A 845 4.32 -35.03 -1.13
CA TRP A 845 3.98 -36.39 -1.56
C TRP A 845 5.18 -37.18 -2.12
N ASP A 846 6.20 -37.46 -1.32
CA ASP A 846 7.19 -38.50 -1.61
C ASP A 846 6.58 -39.90 -1.47
N VAL A 847 5.73 -40.29 -2.44
CA VAL A 847 4.86 -41.49 -2.45
C VAL A 847 5.61 -42.80 -2.15
N ALA A 848 6.91 -42.86 -2.43
CA ALA A 848 7.76 -44.03 -2.18
C ALA A 848 8.43 -44.06 -0.78
N SER A 849 8.39 -42.95 -0.02
CA SER A 849 9.34 -42.69 1.08
C SER A 849 8.68 -42.08 2.35
N GLY A 850 7.81 -41.07 2.21
CA GLY A 850 6.98 -40.48 3.28
C GLY A 850 7.71 -39.79 4.45
N GLN A 851 8.76 -39.01 4.20
CA GLN A 851 9.86 -38.85 5.18
C GLN A 851 9.84 -37.66 6.16
N LEU A 852 9.01 -36.62 5.97
CA LEU A 852 9.09 -35.31 6.68
C LEU A 852 10.40 -34.52 6.38
N LEU A 853 10.27 -33.22 6.06
CA LEU A 853 11.37 -32.26 5.94
C LEU A 853 11.19 -31.05 6.89
N HIS A 854 10.60 -29.96 6.39
CA HIS A 854 10.59 -28.62 6.98
C HIS A 854 9.21 -28.22 7.53
N THR A 855 9.15 -27.17 8.35
CA THR A 855 7.90 -26.55 8.85
C THR A 855 7.73 -25.15 8.23
N LEU A 856 6.55 -24.83 7.68
CA LEU A 856 6.15 -23.56 7.02
C LEU A 856 4.61 -23.35 7.08
N ASP A 857 4.13 -22.11 7.35
CA ASP A 857 2.81 -21.50 7.05
C ASP A 857 2.65 -20.07 7.68
N ALA A 858 1.48 -19.68 8.20
CA ALA A 858 1.31 -18.54 9.14
C ALA A 858 -0.07 -18.47 9.85
N GLY A 859 -1.11 -19.16 9.35
CA GLY A 859 -2.49 -18.86 9.73
C GLY A 859 -3.56 -19.53 8.86
N ILE A 860 -4.75 -19.69 9.43
CA ILE A 860 -5.93 -20.34 8.84
C ILE A 860 -6.58 -19.50 7.72
N MET A 861 -7.61 -20.05 7.07
CA MET A 861 -8.38 -19.43 5.97
C MET A 861 -7.48 -18.91 4.85
N VAL A 862 -6.78 -19.84 4.20
CA VAL A 862 -5.81 -19.55 3.13
C VAL A 862 -6.55 -19.17 1.84
N TYR A 863 -6.81 -17.87 1.64
CA TYR A 863 -7.63 -17.42 0.51
C TYR A 863 -6.96 -17.73 -0.84
N SER A 864 -5.75 -17.19 -1.04
CA SER A 864 -5.23 -16.94 -2.38
C SER A 864 -3.69 -16.84 -2.38
N VAL A 865 -3.14 -16.46 -3.52
CA VAL A 865 -1.78 -16.80 -3.98
C VAL A 865 -1.15 -15.64 -4.76
N ALA A 866 0.16 -15.69 -4.98
CA ALA A 866 0.95 -14.71 -5.73
C ALA A 866 2.21 -15.39 -6.31
N PHE A 867 2.03 -16.47 -7.07
CA PHE A 867 3.10 -17.41 -7.44
C PHE A 867 4.08 -16.87 -8.50
N SER A 868 5.26 -17.49 -8.54
CA SER A 868 6.52 -16.83 -8.95
C SER A 868 7.47 -17.77 -9.71
N PRO A 869 8.58 -17.24 -10.31
CA PRO A 869 9.42 -18.03 -11.21
C PRO A 869 10.35 -19.08 -10.55
N ASP A 870 10.83 -18.85 -9.32
CA ASP A 870 12.02 -19.52 -8.77
C ASP A 870 11.99 -19.63 -7.23
N GLY A 871 12.96 -20.36 -6.66
CA GLY A 871 13.57 -20.16 -5.34
C GLY A 871 12.70 -20.38 -4.09
N GLN A 872 13.06 -19.72 -2.98
CA GLN A 872 12.52 -19.94 -1.63
C GLN A 872 12.18 -18.67 -0.83
N THR A 873 12.73 -17.48 -1.14
CA THR A 873 12.81 -16.34 -0.18
C THR A 873 11.46 -15.90 0.36
N ALA A 874 10.41 -15.95 -0.46
CA ALA A 874 9.02 -16.01 -0.04
C ALA A 874 8.40 -14.65 0.37
N LEU A 875 7.07 -14.54 0.21
CA LEU A 875 6.32 -13.31 0.48
C LEU A 875 4.84 -13.57 0.80
N THR A 876 4.31 -12.69 1.64
CA THR A 876 2.92 -12.58 2.13
C THR A 876 2.79 -11.20 2.82
N GLY A 877 1.58 -10.67 3.02
CA GLY A 877 1.32 -9.34 3.59
C GLY A 877 -0.15 -8.92 3.48
N SER A 878 -0.73 -8.37 4.55
CA SER A 878 -2.15 -8.02 4.69
C SER A 878 -2.40 -7.11 5.94
N LEU A 879 -3.26 -7.49 6.92
CA LEU A 879 -3.82 -6.72 8.07
C LEU A 879 -2.82 -6.14 9.11
N GLY A 880 -1.53 -6.00 8.77
CA GLY A 880 -0.61 -5.27 9.64
C GLY A 880 0.77 -5.89 9.90
N GLY A 881 1.24 -6.82 9.08
CA GLY A 881 2.48 -7.55 9.33
C GLY A 881 3.75 -6.71 9.35
N ILE A 882 4.58 -6.88 10.40
CA ILE A 882 6.01 -6.57 10.36
C ILE A 882 6.65 -7.45 9.27
N ALA A 883 7.50 -6.86 8.43
CA ALA A 883 8.27 -7.60 7.43
C ALA A 883 9.35 -8.49 8.08
N ARG A 884 9.39 -9.77 7.70
CA ARG A 884 10.21 -10.81 8.33
C ARG A 884 11.24 -11.39 7.36
N LEU A 885 12.52 -11.21 7.68
CA LEU A 885 13.63 -11.87 6.99
C LEU A 885 13.76 -13.33 7.49
N TRP A 886 14.24 -14.24 6.64
CA TRP A 886 14.23 -15.68 6.93
C TRP A 886 15.61 -16.30 7.01
N ASP A 887 16.44 -16.23 5.97
CA ASP A 887 17.60 -17.11 5.82
C ASP A 887 17.23 -18.58 6.07
N VAL A 888 16.27 -19.08 5.29
CA VAL A 888 15.75 -20.47 5.26
C VAL A 888 15.09 -21.04 6.55
N ALA A 889 15.75 -21.09 7.72
CA ALA A 889 15.58 -22.26 8.58
C ALA A 889 15.34 -22.11 10.11
N SER A 890 16.05 -21.26 10.86
CA SER A 890 16.20 -21.38 12.33
C SER A 890 16.23 -20.07 13.16
N GLY A 891 17.36 -19.37 13.36
CA GLY A 891 17.38 -18.13 14.18
C GLY A 891 18.71 -17.39 14.35
N GLN A 892 18.92 -16.29 13.61
CA GLN A 892 20.02 -15.33 13.81
C GLN A 892 19.53 -13.90 14.11
N LEU A 893 18.25 -13.58 13.86
CA LEU A 893 17.49 -12.40 14.32
C LEU A 893 18.33 -11.10 14.49
N VAL A 894 18.29 -10.20 13.49
CA VAL A 894 19.20 -9.04 13.38
C VAL A 894 18.53 -7.65 13.49
N LYS A 895 17.34 -7.45 12.92
CA LYS A 895 16.66 -6.13 12.84
C LYS A 895 15.13 -6.30 12.82
N THR A 896 14.40 -5.21 13.02
CA THR A 896 12.92 -5.16 12.98
C THR A 896 12.50 -4.00 12.06
N LEU A 897 11.44 -4.19 11.25
CA LEU A 897 11.03 -3.27 10.19
C LEU A 897 9.60 -2.75 10.42
N ALA A 898 9.43 -1.94 11.47
CA ALA A 898 8.14 -1.63 12.10
C ALA A 898 7.99 -0.16 12.55
N GLY A 899 6.85 0.21 13.13
CA GLY A 899 6.64 1.55 13.70
C GLY A 899 5.20 2.03 13.93
N HIS A 900 4.17 1.24 13.63
CA HIS A 900 2.88 1.75 13.14
C HIS A 900 1.64 1.06 13.75
N THR A 901 0.42 1.33 13.23
CA THR A 901 -0.82 1.20 14.03
C THR A 901 -1.92 0.26 13.54
N SER A 902 -2.19 0.08 12.24
CA SER A 902 -3.46 -0.53 11.78
C SER A 902 -3.49 -0.88 10.27
N SER A 903 -4.62 -1.48 9.86
CA SER A 903 -5.14 -1.64 8.48
C SER A 903 -4.53 -2.71 7.57
N VAL A 904 -5.11 -2.86 6.37
CA VAL A 904 -5.30 -4.16 5.71
C VAL A 904 -5.62 -4.07 4.21
N ASN A 905 -4.84 -4.74 3.34
CA ASN A 905 -5.31 -6.00 2.71
C ASN A 905 -4.24 -6.84 1.98
N SER A 906 -3.27 -6.30 1.25
CA SER A 906 -2.58 -7.17 0.25
C SER A 906 -1.07 -6.99 0.01
N VAL A 907 -0.42 -8.14 -0.18
CA VAL A 907 0.89 -8.36 -0.81
C VAL A 907 0.78 -8.18 -2.33
N ALA A 908 1.91 -8.28 -3.02
CA ALA A 908 1.99 -8.71 -4.42
C ALA A 908 3.33 -9.44 -4.69
N PHE A 909 3.64 -9.90 -5.92
CA PHE A 909 4.93 -10.55 -6.23
C PHE A 909 5.40 -10.42 -7.69
N SER A 910 6.72 -10.45 -7.93
CA SER A 910 7.38 -10.34 -9.25
C SER A 910 8.68 -11.18 -9.34
N PRO A 911 9.91 -10.64 -9.54
CA PRO A 911 11.18 -11.33 -9.15
C PRO A 911 11.70 -11.01 -7.72
N ASP A 912 13.03 -10.87 -7.55
CA ASP A 912 13.88 -11.11 -6.36
C ASP A 912 13.64 -10.31 -5.04
N GLY A 913 13.72 -8.97 -4.91
CA GLY A 913 13.76 -7.94 -5.96
C GLY A 913 14.23 -6.52 -5.57
N ARG A 914 14.32 -5.64 -6.58
CA ARG A 914 14.73 -4.20 -6.57
C ARG A 914 14.17 -3.32 -5.45
N TYR A 915 12.88 -3.39 -5.17
CA TYR A 915 12.14 -2.64 -4.14
C TYR A 915 10.93 -3.45 -3.66
N THR A 916 10.14 -2.94 -2.71
CA THR A 916 8.80 -3.50 -2.44
C THR A 916 7.67 -2.45 -2.32
N LEU A 917 6.43 -2.86 -2.65
CA LEU A 917 5.21 -2.03 -2.66
C LEU A 917 3.99 -2.83 -2.15
N SER A 918 2.85 -2.19 -1.88
CA SER A 918 1.63 -2.89 -1.44
C SER A 918 0.35 -2.09 -1.67
N GLY A 919 -0.77 -2.79 -1.91
CA GLY A 919 -2.12 -2.23 -1.72
C GLY A 919 -2.37 -2.22 -0.21
N SER A 920 -1.97 -1.11 0.43
CA SER A 920 -1.71 -0.89 1.87
C SER A 920 -2.63 0.19 2.52
N ASP A 921 -2.28 0.87 3.64
CA ASP A 921 -3.11 1.93 4.28
C ASP A 921 -2.83 3.41 3.96
N ASP A 922 -1.95 4.19 4.64
CA ASP A 922 -1.88 5.68 4.47
C ASP A 922 -1.22 6.13 3.16
N SER A 923 -1.76 5.63 2.04
CA SER A 923 -1.14 5.59 0.73
C SER A 923 0.23 4.88 0.76
N THR A 924 0.43 3.94 1.70
CA THR A 924 1.73 3.39 2.14
C THR A 924 2.32 2.27 1.30
N ALA A 925 2.11 2.35 -0.01
CA ALA A 925 3.16 2.02 -0.97
C ALA A 925 4.39 2.94 -0.72
N ARG A 926 5.19 2.65 0.31
CA ARG A 926 6.32 3.48 0.78
C ARG A 926 7.67 2.96 0.24
N LEU A 927 8.81 3.27 0.88
CA LEU A 927 10.08 2.60 0.61
C LEU A 927 10.97 2.51 1.87
N TRP A 928 11.66 1.38 2.01
CA TRP A 928 12.90 1.22 2.79
C TRP A 928 14.13 1.34 1.88
N ASP A 929 15.27 1.80 2.41
CA ASP A 929 16.57 1.78 1.71
C ASP A 929 17.45 0.58 2.11
N VAL A 930 18.64 0.44 1.52
CA VAL A 930 19.62 -0.61 1.88
C VAL A 930 20.80 -0.07 2.68
N ASP A 931 21.38 1.08 2.32
CA ASP A 931 22.68 1.52 2.87
C ASP A 931 22.74 2.96 3.45
N SER A 932 21.83 3.86 3.07
CA SER A 932 21.98 5.30 3.33
C SER A 932 20.87 5.90 4.20
N GLY A 933 19.61 5.53 3.94
CA GLY A 933 18.41 6.07 4.54
C GLY A 933 18.08 7.48 4.04
N GLN A 934 16.96 7.65 3.32
CA GLN A 934 16.39 8.93 2.86
C GLN A 934 14.85 8.94 3.08
N LEU A 935 14.05 9.16 2.03
CA LEU A 935 12.63 8.78 1.89
C LEU A 935 12.35 8.74 0.37
N VAL A 936 11.43 7.89 -0.09
CA VAL A 936 10.90 7.92 -1.46
C VAL A 936 9.36 7.87 -1.45
N GLN A 937 8.78 6.67 -1.56
CA GLN A 937 7.47 6.39 -2.16
C GLN A 937 6.22 6.76 -1.32
N THR A 938 5.07 7.01 -1.97
CA THR A 938 3.68 6.99 -1.40
C THR A 938 2.58 6.84 -2.49
N LEU A 939 1.33 7.31 -2.32
CA LEU A 939 0.22 7.35 -3.33
C LEU A 939 -0.82 8.47 -3.02
N ALA A 940 -1.94 8.71 -3.74
CA ALA A 940 -2.89 9.84 -3.47
C ALA A 940 -4.32 9.80 -4.09
N GLY A 941 -5.32 10.50 -3.46
CA GLY A 941 -6.77 10.51 -3.79
C GLY A 941 -7.68 11.45 -2.95
N HIS A 942 -8.81 10.96 -2.37
CA HIS A 942 -9.95 11.73 -1.74
C HIS A 942 -11.11 10.95 -1.03
N THR A 943 -11.29 9.59 -1.04
CA THR A 943 -12.51 8.97 -0.43
C THR A 943 -12.54 7.64 0.43
N GLY A 944 -11.60 6.67 0.52
CA GLY A 944 -11.81 5.51 1.48
C GLY A 944 -10.93 4.22 1.60
N PHE A 945 -11.35 3.03 1.09
CA PHE A 945 -10.97 1.65 1.53
C PHE A 945 -11.00 0.55 0.38
N VAL A 946 -10.47 -0.71 0.48
CA VAL A 946 -10.38 -1.68 -0.69
C VAL A 946 -10.58 -3.24 -0.50
N ARG A 947 -9.63 -4.16 -0.87
CA ARG A 947 -9.87 -5.64 -1.09
C ARG A 947 -8.72 -6.71 -1.09
N SER A 948 -7.97 -7.00 -2.18
CA SER A 948 -7.02 -8.16 -2.36
C SER A 948 -6.38 -8.23 -3.77
N VAL A 949 -5.06 -8.48 -3.93
CA VAL A 949 -4.33 -8.43 -5.24
C VAL A 949 -2.97 -9.20 -5.35
N ALA A 950 -2.33 -9.19 -6.54
CA ALA A 950 -0.89 -9.44 -6.79
C ALA A 950 -0.31 -8.57 -7.97
N PHE A 951 0.97 -8.77 -8.40
CA PHE A 951 1.71 -7.86 -9.33
C PHE A 951 1.67 -8.35 -10.82
N SER A 952 2.51 -7.76 -11.69
CA SER A 952 2.89 -8.30 -13.01
C SER A 952 4.42 -8.60 -13.06
N PRO A 953 4.93 -9.33 -14.08
CA PRO A 953 6.35 -9.70 -14.20
C PRO A 953 7.18 -8.81 -15.14
N ASP A 954 6.62 -7.78 -15.78
CA ASP A 954 7.33 -6.99 -16.82
C ASP A 954 7.18 -5.46 -16.71
N GLY A 955 6.05 -4.88 -17.14
CA GLY A 955 6.09 -3.56 -17.78
C GLY A 955 6.19 -2.28 -16.94
N ARG A 956 5.88 -1.15 -17.61
CA ARG A 956 6.32 0.22 -17.27
C ARG A 956 5.33 1.11 -16.49
N THR A 957 4.09 0.68 -16.26
CA THR A 957 2.91 1.56 -15.99
C THR A 957 1.88 0.86 -15.08
N VAL A 958 0.73 1.43 -14.67
CA VAL A 958 -0.24 0.70 -13.81
C VAL A 958 -1.75 1.04 -13.97
N LEU A 959 -2.65 0.60 -13.06
CA LEU A 959 -4.11 0.84 -13.10
C LEU A 959 -4.74 0.95 -11.69
N THR A 960 -5.53 1.99 -11.39
CA THR A 960 -6.61 1.90 -10.38
C THR A 960 -7.99 2.46 -10.74
N GLY A 961 -9.02 1.70 -10.40
CA GLY A 961 -10.21 2.20 -9.72
C GLY A 961 -10.50 1.30 -8.52
N SER A 962 -11.22 1.78 -7.52
CA SER A 962 -11.43 1.05 -6.27
C SER A 962 -12.64 1.49 -5.46
N TYR A 963 -13.64 0.61 -5.31
CA TYR A 963 -14.92 0.85 -4.60
C TYR A 963 -15.55 2.25 -4.95
N ASP A 964 -15.40 2.74 -6.20
CA ASP A 964 -15.59 4.17 -6.53
C ASP A 964 -16.16 4.57 -7.91
N LYS A 965 -16.48 3.67 -8.85
CA LYS A 965 -17.03 4.00 -10.19
C LYS A 965 -16.14 4.93 -11.03
N THR A 966 -14.86 4.56 -11.15
CA THR A 966 -13.85 5.42 -11.78
C THR A 966 -13.00 4.93 -12.96
N ALA A 967 -12.60 3.65 -13.02
CA ALA A 967 -11.18 3.23 -13.11
C ALA A 967 -10.25 3.92 -14.15
N ARG A 968 -8.95 4.08 -13.84
CA ARG A 968 -7.93 4.82 -14.63
C ARG A 968 -6.47 4.34 -14.36
N LEU A 969 -5.44 4.90 -15.01
CA LEU A 969 -4.31 4.20 -15.69
C LEU A 969 -2.92 4.94 -15.74
N TRP A 970 -1.80 4.34 -15.28
CA TRP A 970 -0.68 4.98 -14.52
C TRP A 970 0.74 5.14 -15.15
N PHE A 971 1.22 6.37 -15.45
CA PHE A 971 2.60 6.65 -15.94
C PHE A 971 3.56 7.17 -14.87
N ILE A 972 4.86 6.87 -15.05
CA ILE A 972 5.94 7.18 -14.12
C ILE A 972 7.23 7.61 -14.85
N VAL A 973 8.04 8.46 -14.21
CA VAL A 973 9.06 9.30 -14.85
C VAL A 973 10.45 9.09 -14.24
N GLY A 974 11.27 8.28 -14.91
CA GLY A 974 12.62 7.88 -14.48
C GLY A 974 13.72 8.92 -14.74
N THR A 975 13.53 9.89 -15.64
CA THR A 975 14.45 11.04 -15.80
C THR A 975 13.67 12.38 -15.88
N PRO A 976 14.29 13.51 -15.51
CA PRO A 976 13.68 14.83 -15.72
C PRO A 976 13.37 15.15 -17.20
N GLU A 977 14.08 14.54 -18.17
CA GLU A 977 13.75 14.70 -19.59
C GLU A 977 12.44 13.98 -19.96
N GLN A 978 12.22 12.79 -19.37
CA GLN A 978 10.95 12.05 -19.46
C GLN A 978 9.80 12.77 -18.73
N LEU A 979 10.08 13.72 -17.83
CA LEU A 979 9.06 14.61 -17.26
C LEU A 979 8.67 15.71 -18.24
N VAL A 980 9.66 16.26 -18.95
CA VAL A 980 9.55 17.51 -19.72
C VAL A 980 8.78 17.35 -21.03
N ASP A 981 9.34 16.71 -22.07
CA ASP A 981 8.66 16.71 -23.38
C ASP A 981 7.43 15.75 -23.38
N TYR A 982 7.31 14.95 -22.31
CA TYR A 982 6.09 14.26 -21.91
C TYR A 982 5.00 15.22 -21.39
N ALA A 983 5.29 16.09 -20.41
CA ALA A 983 4.34 17.10 -19.93
C ALA A 983 3.95 18.07 -21.05
N CYS A 984 4.88 18.33 -21.97
CA CYS A 984 4.61 19.01 -23.23
C CYS A 984 3.50 18.34 -24.06
N THR A 985 3.35 17.01 -24.06
CA THR A 985 2.24 16.36 -24.77
C THR A 985 0.84 16.69 -24.20
N ARG A 986 0.75 17.19 -22.96
CA ARG A 986 -0.52 17.54 -22.27
C ARG A 986 -0.78 19.04 -22.16
N ILE A 987 0.23 19.86 -22.38
CA ILE A 987 0.05 21.31 -22.48
C ILE A 987 -0.43 21.60 -23.91
N PHE A 988 -1.58 22.27 -24.05
CA PHE A 988 -2.23 22.48 -25.34
C PHE A 988 -1.91 23.84 -25.98
N ARG A 989 -1.17 24.71 -25.27
CA ARG A 989 -0.75 26.04 -25.71
C ARG A 989 0.62 26.41 -25.16
N ASP A 990 1.37 27.23 -25.89
CA ASP A 990 2.54 27.92 -25.31
C ASP A 990 2.09 29.19 -24.53
N PHE A 991 3.03 29.86 -23.86
CA PHE A 991 2.80 31.15 -23.21
C PHE A 991 2.21 32.19 -24.17
N THR A 992 1.16 32.89 -23.73
CA THR A 992 0.64 34.10 -24.40
C THR A 992 1.67 35.24 -24.39
N PRO A 993 1.56 36.24 -25.29
CA PRO A 993 2.41 37.43 -25.26
C PRO A 993 2.39 38.17 -23.91
N GLU A 994 1.24 38.19 -23.24
CA GLU A 994 1.05 38.80 -21.93
C GLU A 994 1.76 37.99 -20.83
N GLU A 995 1.66 36.65 -20.84
CA GLU A 995 2.37 35.78 -19.90
C GLU A 995 3.90 35.86 -20.10
N ARG A 996 4.38 35.88 -21.37
CA ARG A 996 5.81 36.05 -21.69
C ARG A 996 6.37 37.34 -21.10
N ALA A 997 5.62 38.45 -21.26
CA ALA A 997 5.98 39.75 -20.69
C ALA A 997 5.89 39.79 -19.15
N LEU A 998 4.93 39.10 -18.55
CA LEU A 998 4.70 39.09 -17.09
C LEU A 998 5.78 38.29 -16.34
N TYR A 999 6.19 37.13 -16.87
CA TYR A 999 7.13 36.21 -16.23
C TYR A 999 8.58 36.35 -16.73
N GLY A 1000 8.83 37.26 -17.68
CA GLY A 1000 10.18 37.58 -18.15
C GLY A 1000 10.79 36.54 -19.09
N VAL A 1001 9.95 35.82 -19.85
CA VAL A 1001 10.38 34.92 -20.94
C VAL A 1001 10.64 35.77 -22.17
N GLN A 1002 11.91 36.03 -22.51
CA GLN A 1002 12.32 37.04 -23.49
C GLN A 1002 12.51 36.52 -24.92
N ASP A 1003 12.28 35.24 -25.15
CA ASP A 1003 12.80 34.49 -26.29
C ASP A 1003 11.69 33.71 -27.03
N ASP A 1004 11.58 33.91 -28.35
CA ASP A 1004 10.52 33.31 -29.19
C ASP A 1004 10.68 31.79 -29.42
N GLN A 1005 11.60 31.13 -28.71
CA GLN A 1005 11.65 29.67 -28.65
C GLN A 1005 10.30 29.13 -28.12
N PRO A 1006 9.79 28.02 -28.68
CA PRO A 1006 8.63 27.33 -28.13
C PRO A 1006 9.02 26.63 -26.82
N THR A 1007 8.12 26.59 -25.83
CA THR A 1007 8.40 25.89 -24.55
C THR A 1007 8.50 24.36 -24.73
N CYS A 1008 7.87 23.83 -25.78
CA CYS A 1008 7.75 22.42 -26.11
C CYS A 1008 7.91 22.20 -27.62
N ALA A 1009 8.47 21.07 -28.05
CA ALA A 1009 8.89 20.89 -29.44
C ALA A 1009 7.75 21.00 -30.47
N HIS A 1010 6.55 20.52 -30.14
CA HIS A 1010 5.36 20.53 -31.01
C HIS A 1010 4.75 21.92 -31.23
N PHE A 1011 5.05 22.91 -30.39
CA PHE A 1011 4.68 24.30 -30.66
C PHE A 1011 5.62 24.98 -31.68
N GLY A 1012 6.76 24.36 -32.01
CA GLY A 1012 7.70 24.81 -33.03
C GLY A 1012 7.41 24.30 -34.45
N SER A 1013 6.40 23.47 -34.64
CA SER A 1013 6.07 22.82 -35.92
C SER A 1013 4.80 23.41 -36.57
N SER A 1014 4.91 24.63 -37.11
CA SER A 1014 3.90 25.29 -37.96
C SER A 1014 4.52 26.00 -39.14
#